data_AF-A0AAV8RTE2-F1
#
_entry.id   AF-A0AAV8RTE2-F1
#
_cell.length_a   1.000
_cell.length_b   1.000
_cell.length_c   1.000
_cell.angle_alpha   90.00
_cell.angle_beta   90.00
_cell.angle_gamma   90.00
#
_symmetry.space_group_name_H-M   'P 1'
#
loop_
_entity.id
_entity.type
_entity.pdbx_description
1 polymer ?
#
loop_
_entity_poly.entity_id
_entity_poly.type
_entity_poly.pdbx_seq_one_letter_code
_entity_poly.pdbx_strand_id
1 'polypeptide(L)'
;MTALSCMEEDVLRCCGSKRFAKEMVSASPFTDLDHALRSARDIWFNKVDVVGWLEAFAAHPAIGATSPSVSQWSKEEQSAAMATANNSALQELMEWNSRYREKFGFVFIICASGRGTPEILAELKKRYLNRPIVELEMGAQEEMKIIELRLARLFNSDAGSNIPVTTGLPVSSPTKPEGNSHSTRPPITTHVLDVACGSPASGMEVHLEMWKGTQQHPSFTNRESTDWMLIGSSITNTDGRSGPLMGIAKHITPGFYRISFNTGKYAPSGFFPYVSLVFQAGWGAYMRIWIETRIKDAGHGLAYPIHIPFFLPFSLDLVRSSLLLDRVHLVLAFEHFMASSSQNASNDGSTNQVLVEDCRFTRILTLNRPQQLNALSSPMIMKLLKLFVAYEKDSDVKLLIVKGIGRAFSAGGDVAAVVQSVNQGHWTLGAEFFRNEYTLNYIIATYSKPQVSILDGIVMGGGAGISIHGRFRVVTEKTVFAMPETSLGFFPDIGASYFLSRLPGFFGEYVGLTGARLDGAEMVACGLATHFVRSMNLTYLEDLLTKVETSDPFVICARIDQFSQMVPLKASSAYNRLDIIDKCFSRETVEDIICALEKESASMADEWIVVAIQALKKASPLSLKITLRSIREGRLQGVDRCLMKDFRLCCHILRSEASNDFSEGCRAILVDKDRNPKWEPSRLDLVDSKVLDQYFAKVDDANWEELKLPSRCSLDAKYVSKL
;
A
#
# COMPACT_ATOMS: atom_id res chain seq x y z
N MET A 1 35.49 -27.64 2.57
CA MET A 1 35.16 -26.23 2.25
C MET A 1 35.49 -25.44 3.50
N THR A 2 36.49 -24.56 3.44
CA THR A 2 36.92 -23.77 4.60
C THR A 2 35.84 -22.73 4.90
N ALA A 3 35.33 -22.70 6.13
CA ALA A 3 34.30 -21.74 6.51
C ALA A 3 34.88 -20.31 6.51
N LEU A 4 34.14 -19.36 5.96
CA LEU A 4 34.51 -17.95 5.91
C LEU A 4 34.15 -17.27 7.24
N SER A 5 35.13 -16.85 8.00
CA SER A 5 34.93 -16.00 9.19
C SER A 5 35.13 -14.53 8.84
N CYS A 6 34.48 -13.62 9.55
CA CYS A 6 34.71 -12.19 9.41
C CYS A 6 34.99 -11.53 10.77
N MET A 7 35.82 -10.49 10.77
CA MET A 7 36.09 -9.65 11.94
C MET A 7 35.19 -8.41 11.89
N GLU A 8 34.78 -7.90 13.06
CA GLU A 8 33.88 -6.74 13.14
C GLU A 8 34.44 -5.52 12.41
N GLU A 9 35.76 -5.29 12.51
CA GLU A 9 36.44 -4.17 11.86
C GLU A 9 36.38 -4.25 10.33
N ASP A 10 36.51 -5.45 9.75
CA ASP A 10 36.50 -5.62 8.30
C ASP A 10 35.09 -5.45 7.72
N VAL A 11 34.07 -5.99 8.42
CA VAL A 11 32.67 -5.77 8.04
C VAL A 11 32.27 -4.30 8.22
N LEU A 12 32.76 -3.64 9.27
CA LEU A 12 32.53 -2.22 9.49
C LEU A 12 33.14 -1.38 8.35
N ARG A 13 34.30 -1.77 7.79
CA ARG A 13 34.86 -1.11 6.59
C ARG A 13 34.02 -1.34 5.34
N CYS A 14 33.30 -2.46 5.23
CA CYS A 14 32.43 -2.71 4.09
C CYS A 14 31.18 -1.81 4.10
N CYS A 15 30.53 -1.66 5.26
CA CYS A 15 29.20 -1.05 5.37
C CYS A 15 29.18 0.30 6.10
N GLY A 16 30.07 0.53 7.06
CA GLY A 16 30.04 1.73 7.93
C GLY A 16 29.04 1.65 9.10
N SER A 17 28.10 0.71 9.10
CA SER A 17 27.17 0.48 10.21
C SER A 17 27.75 -0.47 11.27
N LYS A 18 27.83 -0.01 12.53
CA LYS A 18 28.28 -0.83 13.67
C LYS A 18 27.30 -1.95 13.96
N ARG A 19 26.00 -1.67 13.82
CA ARG A 19 24.94 -2.67 14.05
C ARG A 19 25.03 -3.80 13.03
N PHE A 20 25.22 -3.44 11.75
CA PHE A 20 25.43 -4.44 10.70
C PHE A 20 26.68 -5.30 10.96
N ALA A 21 27.80 -4.68 11.34
CA ALA A 21 29.05 -5.38 11.61
C ALA A 21 28.91 -6.41 12.74
N LYS A 22 28.28 -6.03 13.85
CA LYS A 22 28.04 -6.94 15.00
C LYS A 22 27.16 -8.13 14.65
N GLU A 23 26.09 -7.89 13.90
CA GLU A 23 25.18 -8.95 13.47
C GLU A 23 25.86 -9.92 12.48
N MET A 24 26.68 -9.39 11.56
CA MET A 24 27.44 -10.23 10.63
C MET A 24 28.46 -11.12 11.34
N VAL A 25 29.20 -10.58 12.32
CA VAL A 25 30.12 -11.37 13.13
C VAL A 25 29.38 -12.45 13.91
N SER A 26 28.21 -12.11 14.48
CA SER A 26 27.36 -13.06 15.21
C SER A 26 26.79 -14.17 14.31
N ALA A 27 26.64 -13.90 13.01
CA ALA A 27 26.17 -14.88 12.02
C ALA A 27 27.30 -15.71 11.40
N SER A 28 28.56 -15.34 11.64
CA SER A 28 29.74 -16.07 11.16
C SER A 28 30.05 -17.28 12.06
N PRO A 29 30.71 -18.34 11.56
CA PRO A 29 31.31 -18.47 10.23
C PRO A 29 30.31 -18.89 9.14
N PHE A 30 30.53 -18.41 7.91
CA PHE A 30 29.72 -18.72 6.72
C PHE A 30 30.30 -19.93 5.96
N THR A 31 29.45 -20.66 5.26
CA THR A 31 29.85 -21.88 4.52
C THR A 31 30.54 -21.56 3.20
N ASP A 32 30.15 -20.47 2.56
CA ASP A 32 30.60 -20.00 1.25
C ASP A 32 30.21 -18.51 1.09
N LEU A 33 30.70 -17.88 0.01
CA LEU A 33 30.42 -16.47 -0.28
C LEU A 33 28.91 -16.21 -0.44
N ASP A 34 28.18 -17.13 -1.07
CA ASP A 34 26.73 -16.94 -1.27
C ASP A 34 25.97 -16.96 0.07
N HIS A 35 26.39 -17.78 1.03
CA HIS A 35 25.85 -17.79 2.38
C HIS A 35 26.18 -16.48 3.11
N ALA A 36 27.40 -15.96 2.97
CA ALA A 36 27.77 -14.66 3.54
C ALA A 36 26.92 -13.52 2.95
N LEU A 37 26.73 -13.49 1.62
CA LEU A 37 25.92 -12.47 0.94
C LEU A 37 24.42 -12.59 1.26
N ARG A 38 23.88 -13.82 1.35
CA ARG A 38 22.49 -14.04 1.80
C ARG A 38 22.29 -13.56 3.24
N SER A 39 23.22 -13.88 4.14
CA SER A 39 23.17 -13.45 5.55
C SER A 39 23.29 -11.93 5.67
N ALA A 40 24.20 -11.32 4.89
CA ALA A 40 24.33 -9.87 4.81
C ALA A 40 23.04 -9.20 4.36
N ARG A 41 22.37 -9.71 3.32
CA ARG A 41 21.09 -9.16 2.86
C ARG A 41 20.00 -9.27 3.93
N ASP A 42 19.89 -10.42 4.59
CA ASP A 42 18.95 -10.63 5.70
C ASP A 42 19.21 -9.65 6.85
N ILE A 43 20.44 -9.57 7.32
CA ILE A 43 20.83 -8.69 8.42
C ILE A 43 20.56 -7.22 8.06
N TRP A 44 20.99 -6.78 6.87
CA TRP A 44 20.87 -5.40 6.43
C TRP A 44 19.42 -4.91 6.38
N PHE A 45 18.51 -5.73 5.87
CA PHE A 45 17.12 -5.33 5.75
C PHE A 45 16.29 -5.65 6.99
N ASN A 46 16.60 -6.72 7.74
CA ASN A 46 15.73 -7.21 8.82
C ASN A 46 16.24 -6.90 10.22
N LYS A 47 17.54 -6.66 10.39
CA LYS A 47 18.15 -6.45 11.71
C LYS A 47 18.80 -5.10 11.89
N VAL A 48 19.11 -4.37 10.81
CA VAL A 48 19.62 -3.00 10.87
C VAL A 48 18.45 -2.04 10.74
N ASP A 49 18.34 -1.10 11.68
CA ASP A 49 17.31 -0.06 11.69
C ASP A 49 17.75 1.17 10.90
N VAL A 50 16.85 2.16 10.80
CA VAL A 50 17.13 3.43 10.09
C VAL A 50 18.37 4.14 10.62
N VAL A 51 18.63 4.07 11.94
CA VAL A 51 19.83 4.65 12.53
C VAL A 51 21.09 3.97 11.98
N GLY A 52 21.07 2.63 11.90
CA GLY A 52 22.17 1.88 11.29
C GLY A 52 22.34 2.15 9.79
N TRP A 53 21.25 2.37 9.04
CA TRP A 53 21.34 2.78 7.64
C TRP A 53 21.94 4.18 7.48
N LEU A 54 21.52 5.14 8.29
CA LEU A 54 22.07 6.50 8.24
C LEU A 54 23.55 6.54 8.69
N GLU A 55 23.94 5.69 9.65
CA GLU A 55 25.35 5.50 10.02
C GLU A 55 26.17 4.99 8.82
N ALA A 56 25.67 3.98 8.10
CA ALA A 56 26.30 3.50 6.88
C ALA A 56 26.42 4.60 5.82
N PHE A 57 25.34 5.34 5.56
CA PHE A 57 25.34 6.41 4.55
C PHE A 57 26.35 7.51 4.90
N ALA A 58 26.45 7.88 6.17
CA ALA A 58 27.41 8.88 6.63
C ALA A 58 28.88 8.45 6.45
N ALA A 59 29.15 7.14 6.35
CA ALA A 59 30.47 6.61 6.04
C ALA A 59 30.86 6.77 4.56
N HIS A 60 29.92 7.17 3.68
CA HIS A 60 30.22 7.41 2.27
C HIS A 60 30.56 8.87 1.97
N PRO A 61 31.61 9.12 1.18
CA PRO A 61 31.85 10.45 0.63
C PRO A 61 30.77 10.79 -0.40
N ALA A 62 30.46 12.09 -0.53
CA ALA A 62 29.63 12.56 -1.64
C ALA A 62 30.31 12.23 -2.99
N ILE A 63 29.54 11.72 -3.95
CA ILE A 63 30.09 11.35 -5.27
C ILE A 63 30.63 12.60 -5.96
N GLY A 64 31.90 12.55 -6.37
CA GLY A 64 32.61 13.68 -6.98
C GLY A 64 33.38 14.57 -6.00
N ALA A 65 33.38 14.27 -4.69
CA ALA A 65 34.21 14.99 -3.72
C ALA A 65 35.67 14.51 -3.73
N THR A 66 36.62 15.44 -3.89
CA THR A 66 38.06 15.20 -3.77
C THR A 66 38.51 15.37 -2.31
N SER A 67 38.15 14.44 -1.42
CA SER A 67 38.69 14.43 -0.05
C SER A 67 39.89 13.47 0.08
N PRO A 68 40.96 13.85 0.81
CA PRO A 68 42.09 12.95 1.10
C PRO A 68 41.70 11.70 1.91
N SER A 69 40.55 11.74 2.59
CA SER A 69 40.05 10.71 3.51
C SER A 69 39.22 9.59 2.86
N VAL A 70 39.05 9.61 1.54
CA VAL A 70 38.24 8.61 0.82
C VAL A 70 38.94 7.25 0.80
N SER A 71 38.26 6.21 1.28
CA SER A 71 38.75 4.82 1.27
C SER A 71 39.14 4.36 -0.15
N GLN A 72 40.11 3.46 -0.26
CA GLN A 72 40.56 2.94 -1.57
C GLN A 72 39.42 2.28 -2.36
N TRP A 73 38.51 1.58 -1.68
CA TRP A 73 37.31 0.98 -2.31
C TRP A 73 36.39 2.03 -2.92
N SER A 74 36.14 3.13 -2.21
CA SER A 74 35.32 4.23 -2.73
C SER A 74 35.94 4.94 -3.95
N LYS A 75 37.28 5.00 -4.04
CA LYS A 75 37.98 5.55 -5.23
C LYS A 75 37.81 4.66 -6.46
N GLU A 76 37.88 3.35 -6.29
CA GLU A 76 37.65 2.38 -7.36
C GLU A 76 36.19 2.36 -7.82
N GLU A 77 35.24 2.38 -6.87
CA GLU A 77 33.80 2.40 -7.14
C GLU A 77 33.36 3.64 -7.93
N GLN A 78 34.01 4.79 -7.73
CA GLN A 78 33.70 6.05 -8.42
C GLN A 78 34.60 6.33 -9.63
N SER A 79 35.50 5.42 -10.00
CA SER A 79 36.50 5.63 -11.06
C SER A 79 35.89 5.97 -12.41
N ALA A 80 34.84 5.26 -12.83
CA ALA A 80 34.13 5.52 -14.09
C ALA A 80 33.43 6.89 -14.10
N ALA A 81 32.88 7.31 -12.96
CA ALA A 81 32.28 8.62 -12.80
C ALA A 81 33.33 9.72 -12.96
N MET A 82 34.47 9.57 -12.27
CA MET A 82 35.58 10.54 -12.33
C MET A 82 36.23 10.60 -13.72
N ALA A 83 36.34 9.48 -14.43
CA ALA A 83 36.90 9.42 -15.77
C ALA A 83 36.02 10.08 -16.84
N THR A 84 34.71 10.19 -16.58
CA THR A 84 33.71 10.75 -17.52
C THR A 84 33.26 12.16 -17.15
N ALA A 85 33.79 12.73 -16.07
CA ALA A 85 33.43 14.07 -15.60
C ALA A 85 34.17 15.16 -16.38
N ASN A 86 33.42 16.12 -16.94
CA ASN A 86 33.97 17.42 -17.32
C ASN A 86 33.70 18.44 -16.18
N ASN A 87 34.42 19.57 -16.16
CA ASN A 87 34.32 20.55 -15.05
C ASN A 87 32.89 21.03 -14.79
N SER A 88 32.07 21.16 -15.85
CA SER A 88 30.66 21.57 -15.75
C SER A 88 29.80 20.50 -15.07
N ALA A 89 29.93 19.23 -15.48
CA ALA A 89 29.17 18.12 -14.92
C ALA A 89 29.55 17.85 -13.45
N LEU A 90 30.80 18.07 -13.07
CA LEU A 90 31.25 17.93 -11.69
C LEU A 90 30.66 19.03 -10.79
N GLN A 91 30.62 20.27 -11.28
CA GLN A 91 29.98 21.39 -10.58
C GLN A 91 28.46 21.15 -10.43
N GLU A 92 27.80 20.67 -11.47
CA GLU A 92 26.39 20.33 -11.42
C GLU A 92 26.11 19.19 -10.45
N LEU A 93 26.94 18.14 -10.44
CA LEU A 93 26.83 17.04 -9.49
C LEU A 93 27.02 17.52 -8.03
N MET A 94 27.96 18.44 -7.77
CA MET A 94 28.15 19.04 -6.45
C MET A 94 26.91 19.83 -6.00
N GLU A 95 26.32 20.64 -6.87
CA GLU A 95 25.11 21.41 -6.57
C GLU A 95 23.93 20.49 -6.26
N TRP A 96 23.71 19.46 -7.09
CA TRP A 96 22.65 18.49 -6.89
C TRP A 96 22.84 17.63 -5.65
N ASN A 97 24.08 17.25 -5.30
CA ASN A 97 24.38 16.58 -4.04
C ASN A 97 24.06 17.46 -2.82
N SER A 98 24.31 18.78 -2.91
CA SER A 98 23.95 19.73 -1.87
C SER A 98 22.44 19.79 -1.69
N ARG A 99 21.69 19.97 -2.79
CA ARG A 99 20.21 19.99 -2.77
C ARG A 99 19.64 18.68 -2.25
N TYR A 100 20.19 17.56 -2.69
CA TYR A 100 19.78 16.24 -2.23
C TYR A 100 19.95 16.09 -0.72
N ARG A 101 21.13 16.48 -0.18
CA ARG A 101 21.40 16.41 1.26
C ARG A 101 20.48 17.34 2.06
N GLU A 102 20.21 18.53 1.55
CA GLU A 102 19.29 19.48 2.16
C GLU A 102 17.86 18.91 2.24
N LYS A 103 17.39 18.28 1.16
CA LYS A 103 16.03 17.69 1.11
C LYS A 103 15.89 16.43 1.96
N PHE A 104 16.85 15.51 1.89
CA PHE A 104 16.69 14.17 2.44
C PHE A 104 17.46 13.94 3.75
N GLY A 105 18.39 14.83 4.12
CA GLY A 105 19.16 14.74 5.36
C GLY A 105 20.35 13.78 5.32
N PHE A 106 20.64 13.13 4.19
CA PHE A 106 21.78 12.22 4.00
C PHE A 106 22.40 12.36 2.59
N VAL A 107 23.58 11.79 2.38
CA VAL A 107 24.27 11.81 1.08
C VAL A 107 23.53 10.97 0.03
N PHE A 108 23.64 11.36 -1.25
CA PHE A 108 23.10 10.53 -2.33
C PHE A 108 23.87 9.21 -2.42
N ILE A 109 23.17 8.09 -2.22
CA ILE A 109 23.72 6.74 -2.29
C ILE A 109 23.28 6.07 -3.59
N ILE A 110 24.27 5.65 -4.38
CA ILE A 110 24.12 4.83 -5.58
C ILE A 110 25.36 3.95 -5.75
N CYS A 111 25.17 2.70 -6.16
CA CYS A 111 26.28 1.85 -6.58
C CYS A 111 26.86 2.39 -7.91
N ALA A 112 27.89 3.23 -7.80
CA ALA A 112 28.52 3.95 -8.91
C ALA A 112 29.40 3.06 -9.81
N SER A 113 29.65 1.80 -9.42
CA SER A 113 30.50 0.88 -10.17
C SER A 113 30.05 0.74 -11.63
N GLY A 114 30.92 1.16 -12.56
CA GLY A 114 30.67 1.12 -14.00
C GLY A 114 29.80 2.24 -14.57
N ARG A 115 29.34 3.20 -13.75
CA ARG A 115 28.47 4.29 -14.18
C ARG A 115 29.23 5.58 -14.42
N GLY A 116 28.87 6.31 -15.47
CA GLY A 116 29.43 7.63 -15.77
C GLY A 116 28.75 8.76 -15.00
N THR A 117 29.41 9.92 -14.90
CA THR A 117 28.83 11.12 -14.24
C THR A 117 27.46 11.53 -14.80
N PRO A 118 27.21 11.53 -16.12
CA PRO A 118 25.88 11.89 -16.66
C PRO A 118 24.75 10.94 -16.23
N GLU A 119 25.05 9.64 -16.10
CA GLU A 119 24.08 8.64 -15.66
C GLU A 119 23.74 8.82 -14.18
N ILE A 120 24.76 9.01 -13.34
CA ILE A 120 24.59 9.28 -11.91
C ILE A 120 23.77 10.55 -11.70
N LEU A 121 24.07 11.60 -12.46
CA LEU A 121 23.33 12.87 -12.39
C LEU A 121 21.88 12.72 -12.83
N ALA A 122 21.61 11.94 -13.88
CA ALA A 122 20.24 11.64 -14.32
C ALA A 122 19.45 10.88 -13.26
N GLU A 123 20.07 9.86 -12.63
CA GLU A 123 19.42 9.09 -11.57
C GLU A 123 19.22 9.93 -10.30
N LEU A 124 20.17 10.80 -9.95
CA LEU A 124 20.04 11.76 -8.84
C LEU A 124 18.84 12.68 -9.09
N LYS A 125 18.74 13.32 -10.26
CA LYS A 125 17.63 14.23 -10.60
C LYS A 125 16.28 13.52 -10.59
N LYS A 126 16.22 12.29 -11.10
CA LYS A 126 15.02 11.46 -11.09
C LYS A 126 14.60 11.11 -9.65
N ARG A 127 15.54 10.62 -8.85
CA ARG A 127 15.32 10.25 -7.44
C ARG A 127 15.09 11.45 -6.53
N TYR A 128 15.52 12.64 -6.92
CA TYR A 128 15.22 13.87 -6.19
C TYR A 128 13.72 14.14 -6.09
N LEU A 129 12.90 13.61 -7.00
CA LEU A 129 11.44 13.72 -6.92
C LEU A 129 10.80 12.77 -5.90
N ASN A 130 11.55 11.81 -5.36
CA ASN A 130 11.05 10.85 -4.41
C ASN A 130 10.62 11.51 -3.08
N ARG A 131 9.72 10.83 -2.37
CA ARG A 131 9.41 11.10 -0.97
C ARG A 131 10.60 10.65 -0.10
N PRO A 132 10.92 11.33 1.02
CA PRO A 132 12.08 10.98 1.85
C PRO A 132 12.15 9.51 2.28
N ILE A 133 11.00 8.90 2.61
CA ILE A 133 10.96 7.48 3.00
C ILE A 133 11.29 6.53 1.84
N VAL A 134 10.77 6.82 0.64
CA VAL A 134 11.08 6.03 -0.58
C VAL A 134 12.56 6.18 -0.91
N GLU A 135 13.10 7.38 -0.74
CA GLU A 135 14.50 7.64 -1.04
C GLU A 135 15.46 7.01 -0.04
N LEU A 136 15.10 6.99 1.25
CA LEU A 136 15.84 6.28 2.28
C LEU A 136 15.92 4.78 1.96
N GLU A 137 14.81 4.18 1.50
CA GLU A 137 14.78 2.78 1.07
C GLU A 137 15.59 2.53 -0.21
N MET A 138 15.48 3.39 -1.22
CA MET A 138 16.31 3.29 -2.43
C MET A 138 17.79 3.43 -2.09
N GLY A 139 18.14 4.34 -1.18
CA GLY A 139 19.49 4.48 -0.63
C GLY A 139 19.96 3.18 0.04
N ALA A 140 19.12 2.54 0.85
CA ALA A 140 19.47 1.28 1.51
C ALA A 140 19.63 0.12 0.52
N GLN A 141 18.85 0.09 -0.56
CA GLN A 141 19.01 -0.89 -1.64
C GLN A 141 20.31 -0.70 -2.42
N GLU A 142 20.66 0.54 -2.74
CA GLU A 142 21.92 0.86 -3.40
C GLU A 142 23.12 0.58 -2.48
N GLU A 143 23.01 0.90 -1.20
CA GLU A 143 24.02 0.57 -0.18
C GLU A 143 24.26 -0.94 -0.11
N MET A 144 23.19 -1.75 -0.15
CA MET A 144 23.34 -3.20 -0.15
C MET A 144 24.16 -3.69 -1.35
N LYS A 145 23.96 -3.13 -2.55
CA LYS A 145 24.77 -3.49 -3.73
C LYS A 145 26.25 -3.18 -3.50
N ILE A 146 26.56 -2.07 -2.82
CA ILE A 146 27.94 -1.71 -2.46
C ILE A 146 28.50 -2.69 -1.42
N ILE A 147 27.70 -3.04 -0.40
CA ILE A 147 28.07 -4.03 0.62
C ILE A 147 28.39 -5.39 -0.04
N GLU A 148 27.58 -5.85 -1.00
CA GLU A 148 27.84 -7.11 -1.71
C GLU A 148 29.16 -7.09 -2.48
N LEU A 149 29.45 -6.00 -3.18
CA LEU A 149 30.73 -5.82 -3.89
C LEU A 149 31.92 -5.84 -2.93
N ARG A 150 31.80 -5.16 -1.78
CA ARG A 150 32.87 -5.06 -0.78
C ARG A 150 33.08 -6.37 -0.02
N LEU A 151 32.01 -7.08 0.36
CA LEU A 151 32.10 -8.40 0.98
C LEU A 151 32.67 -9.45 0.02
N ALA A 152 32.25 -9.44 -1.25
CA ALA A 152 32.83 -10.32 -2.26
C ALA A 152 34.33 -10.09 -2.42
N ARG A 153 34.79 -8.83 -2.39
CA ARG A 153 36.22 -8.52 -2.39
C ARG A 153 36.92 -9.02 -1.13
N LEU A 154 36.36 -8.71 0.05
CA LEU A 154 36.91 -9.11 1.35
C LEU A 154 37.16 -10.62 1.42
N PHE A 155 36.16 -11.43 1.09
CA PHE A 155 36.28 -12.89 1.14
C PHE A 155 37.08 -13.50 -0.01
N ASN A 156 37.21 -12.81 -1.15
CA ASN A 156 38.09 -13.24 -2.23
C ASN A 156 39.56 -12.87 -1.98
N SER A 157 39.85 -11.80 -1.23
CA SER A 157 41.23 -11.46 -0.84
C SER A 157 41.86 -12.46 0.13
N ASP A 158 41.06 -13.14 0.95
CA ASP A 158 41.53 -14.21 1.86
C ASP A 158 41.82 -15.54 1.12
N ALA A 159 41.44 -15.66 -0.16
CA ALA A 159 41.57 -16.89 -0.94
C ALA A 159 42.84 -16.96 -1.82
N GLY A 160 43.79 -16.03 -1.68
CA GLY A 160 44.92 -15.89 -2.61
C GLY A 160 46.16 -16.75 -2.30
N SER A 161 46.24 -17.99 -2.80
CA SER A 161 47.49 -18.48 -3.45
C SER A 161 47.24 -19.63 -4.43
N ASN A 162 47.71 -19.45 -5.67
CA ASN A 162 47.75 -20.38 -6.83
C ASN A 162 46.42 -20.49 -7.61
N ILE A 163 46.28 -20.08 -8.88
CA ILE A 163 46.82 -20.69 -10.12
C ILE A 163 46.50 -19.73 -11.33
N PRO A 164 47.22 -19.81 -12.48
CA PRO A 164 47.39 -18.73 -13.44
C PRO A 164 46.35 -18.60 -14.57
N VAL A 165 46.42 -17.42 -15.19
CA VAL A 165 45.74 -16.90 -16.38
C VAL A 165 45.81 -17.83 -17.59
N THR A 166 44.69 -18.02 -18.30
CA THR A 166 44.69 -18.49 -19.70
C THR A 166 43.71 -17.69 -20.54
N THR A 167 44.17 -17.33 -21.74
CA THR A 167 43.61 -16.40 -22.72
C THR A 167 42.73 -17.08 -23.78
N GLY A 168 41.59 -16.45 -24.11
CA GLY A 168 41.08 -16.20 -25.47
C GLY A 168 40.45 -17.33 -26.31
N LEU A 169 39.25 -17.06 -26.87
CA LEU A 169 38.88 -17.08 -28.32
C LEU A 169 37.33 -16.97 -28.53
N PRO A 170 36.82 -16.61 -29.74
CA PRO A 170 35.74 -15.63 -29.90
C PRO A 170 34.39 -16.15 -30.45
N VAL A 171 33.42 -15.24 -30.44
CA VAL A 171 32.01 -15.35 -30.88
C VAL A 171 31.87 -15.42 -32.40
N SER A 172 31.02 -16.31 -32.91
CA SER A 172 30.54 -16.34 -34.30
C SER A 172 29.01 -16.34 -34.38
N SER A 173 28.45 -15.43 -35.17
CA SER A 173 27.02 -15.34 -35.52
C SER A 173 26.71 -16.10 -36.83
N PRO A 174 25.53 -16.73 -36.98
CA PRO A 174 25.08 -17.24 -38.27
C PRO A 174 23.94 -16.40 -38.87
N THR A 175 24.11 -16.05 -40.15
CA THR A 175 23.11 -15.52 -41.08
C THR A 175 22.13 -16.62 -41.54
N LYS A 176 20.86 -16.26 -41.85
CA LYS A 176 19.84 -17.14 -42.45
C LYS A 176 19.53 -16.72 -43.89
N PRO A 177 19.20 -17.66 -44.82
CA PRO A 177 18.83 -17.36 -46.20
C PRO A 177 17.32 -17.12 -46.37
N GLU A 178 16.97 -16.30 -47.35
CA GLU A 178 15.58 -15.98 -47.75
C GLU A 178 14.95 -17.11 -48.59
N GLY A 179 13.68 -17.42 -48.30
CA GLY A 179 12.86 -18.37 -49.06
C GLY A 179 11.39 -17.92 -49.11
N ASN A 180 10.88 -17.72 -50.32
CA ASN A 180 9.49 -17.41 -50.67
C ASN A 180 8.52 -18.51 -50.20
N SER A 181 7.43 -18.17 -49.50
CA SER A 181 6.36 -19.14 -49.17
C SER A 181 4.97 -18.60 -49.54
N HIS A 182 4.26 -19.35 -50.40
CA HIS A 182 2.85 -19.15 -50.65
C HIS A 182 2.02 -19.58 -49.42
N SER A 183 1.15 -18.70 -48.93
CA SER A 183 0.29 -18.93 -47.77
C SER A 183 -0.80 -19.97 -48.06
N THR A 184 -0.76 -21.12 -47.39
CA THR A 184 -1.77 -22.20 -47.45
C THR A 184 -2.83 -22.14 -46.35
N ARG A 185 -2.90 -21.06 -45.54
CA ARG A 185 -3.76 -20.98 -44.34
C ARG A 185 -4.80 -19.85 -44.44
N PRO A 186 -6.00 -20.03 -43.85
CA PRO A 186 -7.05 -19.00 -43.83
C PRO A 186 -6.58 -17.72 -43.11
N PRO A 187 -7.04 -16.53 -43.56
CA PRO A 187 -6.53 -15.26 -43.06
C PRO A 187 -7.03 -14.88 -41.65
N ILE A 188 -8.21 -15.37 -41.24
CA ILE A 188 -8.76 -15.16 -39.89
C ILE A 188 -8.97 -16.51 -39.22
N THR A 189 -8.38 -16.68 -38.04
CA THR A 189 -8.50 -17.91 -37.23
C THR A 189 -8.71 -17.55 -35.76
N THR A 190 -9.41 -18.39 -35.00
CA THR A 190 -9.57 -18.20 -33.55
C THR A 190 -9.35 -19.47 -32.76
N HIS A 191 -8.94 -19.30 -31.50
CA HIS A 191 -8.78 -20.34 -30.50
C HIS A 191 -9.53 -19.90 -29.24
N VAL A 192 -10.39 -20.78 -28.73
CA VAL A 192 -11.28 -20.51 -27.60
C VAL A 192 -10.91 -21.42 -26.43
N LEU A 193 -10.64 -20.81 -25.28
CA LEU A 193 -10.28 -21.49 -24.03
C LEU A 193 -11.34 -21.20 -22.95
N ASP A 194 -11.84 -22.27 -22.32
CA ASP A 194 -12.69 -22.19 -21.13
C ASP A 194 -11.78 -22.22 -19.90
N VAL A 195 -11.54 -21.04 -19.33
CA VAL A 195 -10.63 -20.90 -18.19
C VAL A 195 -11.27 -21.29 -16.86
N ALA A 196 -12.61 -21.43 -16.80
CA ALA A 196 -13.30 -21.94 -15.62
C ALA A 196 -13.01 -23.45 -15.44
N CYS A 197 -12.98 -24.19 -16.55
CA CYS A 197 -12.69 -25.63 -16.55
C CYS A 197 -11.21 -25.94 -16.83
N GLY A 198 -10.41 -24.94 -17.22
CA GLY A 198 -9.00 -25.12 -17.58
C GLY A 198 -8.80 -25.94 -18.86
N SER A 199 -9.77 -25.95 -19.77
CA SER A 199 -9.78 -26.79 -20.97
C SER A 199 -10.15 -26.01 -22.24
N PRO A 200 -9.70 -26.43 -23.43
CA PRO A 200 -10.16 -25.82 -24.68
C PRO A 200 -11.68 -25.95 -24.84
N ALA A 201 -12.33 -24.87 -25.29
CA ALA A 201 -13.78 -24.84 -25.45
C ALA A 201 -14.20 -25.57 -26.74
N SER A 202 -14.32 -26.90 -26.67
CA SER A 202 -14.69 -27.76 -27.79
C SER A 202 -16.18 -27.71 -28.11
N GLY A 203 -16.54 -27.65 -29.40
CA GLY A 203 -17.95 -27.63 -29.82
C GLY A 203 -18.63 -26.26 -29.78
N MET A 204 -17.87 -25.19 -29.53
CA MET A 204 -18.35 -23.80 -29.56
C MET A 204 -18.59 -23.37 -31.02
N GLU A 205 -19.78 -22.86 -31.31
CA GLU A 205 -20.09 -22.31 -32.63
C GLU A 205 -19.58 -20.86 -32.73
N VAL A 206 -18.86 -20.57 -33.81
CA VAL A 206 -18.20 -19.30 -34.07
C VAL A 206 -18.63 -18.76 -35.43
N HIS A 207 -19.09 -17.50 -35.48
CA HIS A 207 -19.49 -16.79 -36.70
C HIS A 207 -18.59 -15.59 -36.95
N LEU A 208 -18.28 -15.30 -38.21
CA LEU A 208 -17.59 -14.09 -38.63
C LEU A 208 -18.50 -13.30 -39.57
N GLU A 209 -18.68 -12.01 -39.30
CA GLU A 209 -19.51 -11.09 -40.07
C GLU A 209 -18.72 -9.83 -40.43
N MET A 210 -19.11 -9.17 -41.53
CA MET A 210 -18.55 -7.89 -41.96
C MET A 210 -19.64 -6.83 -42.01
N TRP A 211 -19.34 -5.63 -41.50
CA TRP A 211 -20.26 -4.49 -41.56
C TRP A 211 -20.39 -3.95 -42.99
N LYS A 212 -21.63 -3.73 -43.43
CA LYS A 212 -22.01 -3.16 -44.73
C LYS A 212 -22.95 -1.96 -44.61
N GLY A 213 -23.16 -1.43 -43.40
CA GLY A 213 -24.06 -0.31 -43.16
C GLY A 213 -23.55 0.99 -43.78
N THR A 214 -24.46 1.91 -44.07
CA THR A 214 -24.17 3.23 -44.66
C THR A 214 -23.54 4.23 -43.67
N GLN A 215 -23.49 3.88 -42.38
CA GLN A 215 -22.86 4.69 -41.33
C GLN A 215 -21.34 4.53 -41.33
N GLN A 216 -20.62 5.61 -40.98
CA GLN A 216 -19.15 5.67 -40.96
C GLN A 216 -18.52 4.66 -39.97
N HIS A 217 -19.25 4.30 -38.92
CA HIS A 217 -18.92 3.26 -37.95
C HIS A 217 -20.21 2.51 -37.54
N PRO A 218 -20.14 1.20 -37.22
CA PRO A 218 -21.29 0.48 -36.69
C PRO A 218 -21.78 1.12 -35.38
N SER A 219 -23.05 1.51 -35.32
CA SER A 219 -23.69 1.96 -34.07
C SER A 219 -23.86 0.76 -33.14
N PHE A 220 -23.39 0.89 -31.90
CA PHE A 220 -23.44 -0.18 -30.92
C PHE A 220 -24.71 -0.15 -30.03
N THR A 221 -25.72 0.64 -30.39
CA THR A 221 -26.99 0.74 -29.65
C THR A 221 -28.03 -0.29 -30.12
N ASN A 222 -29.05 -0.46 -29.28
CA ASN A 222 -29.70 -1.71 -28.91
C ASN A 222 -30.67 -2.36 -29.92
N ARG A 223 -30.31 -2.49 -31.20
CA ARG A 223 -31.07 -3.31 -32.16
C ARG A 223 -30.12 -4.13 -33.02
N GLU A 224 -30.50 -5.38 -33.32
CA GLU A 224 -29.88 -6.18 -34.39
C GLU A 224 -30.02 -5.40 -35.70
N SER A 225 -28.99 -4.61 -36.02
CA SER A 225 -28.88 -3.97 -37.31
C SER A 225 -28.66 -5.07 -38.35
N THR A 226 -29.49 -5.09 -39.39
CA THR A 226 -29.41 -5.97 -40.57
C THR A 226 -28.17 -5.69 -41.43
N ASP A 227 -27.28 -4.81 -40.98
CA ASP A 227 -26.14 -4.33 -41.74
C ASP A 227 -24.86 -5.15 -41.50
N TRP A 228 -24.93 -6.20 -40.67
CA TRP A 228 -23.89 -7.22 -40.53
C TRP A 228 -24.12 -8.37 -41.52
N MET A 229 -23.16 -8.62 -42.40
CA MET A 229 -23.21 -9.68 -43.39
C MET A 229 -22.34 -10.86 -42.96
N LEU A 230 -22.92 -12.05 -42.83
CA LEU A 230 -22.18 -13.29 -42.50
C LEU A 230 -21.16 -13.61 -43.59
N ILE A 231 -19.90 -13.77 -43.17
CA ILE A 231 -18.76 -14.13 -44.03
C ILE A 231 -18.45 -15.63 -43.92
N GLY A 232 -18.58 -16.20 -42.73
CA GLY A 232 -18.40 -17.63 -42.52
C GLY A 232 -18.64 -18.06 -41.08
N SER A 233 -18.78 -19.36 -40.89
CA SER A 233 -19.02 -19.98 -39.59
C SER A 233 -18.23 -21.27 -39.44
N SER A 234 -17.92 -21.63 -38.20
CA SER A 234 -17.30 -22.92 -37.88
C SER A 234 -17.63 -23.34 -36.45
N ILE A 235 -17.26 -24.57 -36.11
CA ILE A 235 -17.35 -25.09 -34.74
C ILE A 235 -15.93 -25.38 -34.28
N THR A 236 -15.60 -25.02 -33.04
CA THR A 236 -14.28 -25.29 -32.47
C THR A 236 -14.04 -26.79 -32.31
N ASN A 237 -12.82 -27.22 -32.63
CA ASN A 237 -12.39 -28.60 -32.45
C ASN A 237 -12.04 -28.90 -30.97
N THR A 238 -11.54 -30.10 -30.70
CA THR A 238 -11.15 -30.54 -29.34
C THR A 238 -10.01 -29.74 -28.72
N ASP A 239 -9.22 -29.03 -29.54
CA ASP A 239 -8.19 -28.07 -29.11
C ASP A 239 -8.74 -26.64 -29.12
N GLY A 240 -10.06 -26.44 -29.06
CA GLY A 240 -10.70 -25.12 -28.98
C GLY A 240 -10.52 -24.23 -30.22
N ARG A 241 -9.92 -24.72 -31.31
CA ARG A 241 -9.64 -23.93 -32.52
C ARG A 241 -10.82 -23.96 -33.49
N SER A 242 -11.17 -22.80 -34.02
CA SER A 242 -12.18 -22.69 -35.06
C SER A 242 -11.71 -23.30 -36.39
N GLY A 243 -12.66 -23.76 -37.20
CA GLY A 243 -12.41 -24.00 -38.62
C GLY A 243 -12.16 -22.68 -39.38
N PRO A 244 -11.91 -22.75 -40.71
CA PRO A 244 -11.79 -21.56 -41.55
C PRO A 244 -13.07 -20.72 -41.52
N LEU A 245 -12.98 -19.46 -41.08
CA LEU A 245 -14.11 -18.52 -41.02
C LEU A 245 -14.25 -17.66 -42.29
N MET A 246 -13.31 -17.78 -43.23
CA MET A 246 -13.28 -17.09 -44.52
C MET A 246 -12.44 -17.92 -45.50
N GLY A 247 -12.74 -17.83 -46.81
CA GLY A 247 -11.92 -18.43 -47.86
C GLY A 247 -10.47 -17.93 -47.86
N ILE A 248 -9.57 -18.68 -48.51
CA ILE A 248 -8.15 -18.30 -48.60
C ILE A 248 -8.04 -17.02 -49.45
N ALA A 249 -7.60 -15.94 -48.82
CA ALA A 249 -7.32 -14.66 -49.47
C ALA A 249 -5.90 -14.21 -49.13
N LYS A 250 -5.24 -13.52 -50.06
CA LYS A 250 -3.90 -12.94 -49.82
C LYS A 250 -3.93 -11.81 -48.80
N HIS A 251 -5.03 -11.05 -48.74
CA HIS A 251 -5.22 -9.91 -47.86
C HIS A 251 -6.67 -9.87 -47.34
N ILE A 252 -6.87 -9.36 -46.13
CA ILE A 252 -8.21 -9.12 -45.58
C ILE A 252 -8.75 -7.81 -46.17
N THR A 253 -9.98 -7.83 -46.70
CA THR A 253 -10.62 -6.61 -47.22
C THR A 253 -10.80 -5.59 -46.09
N PRO A 254 -10.37 -4.32 -46.24
CA PRO A 254 -10.56 -3.31 -45.20
C PRO A 254 -12.05 -3.11 -44.86
N GLY A 255 -12.35 -2.96 -43.56
CA GLY A 255 -13.70 -2.79 -43.03
C GLY A 255 -13.83 -3.18 -41.56
N PHE A 256 -15.05 -3.09 -41.02
CA PHE A 256 -15.36 -3.58 -39.67
C PHE A 256 -15.84 -5.04 -39.75
N TYR A 257 -15.31 -5.87 -38.86
CA TYR A 257 -15.64 -7.27 -38.72
C TYR A 257 -16.14 -7.55 -37.31
N ARG A 258 -17.02 -8.54 -37.17
CA ARG A 258 -17.49 -9.07 -35.89
C ARG A 258 -17.28 -10.57 -35.88
N ILE A 259 -16.63 -11.11 -34.86
CA ILE A 259 -16.56 -12.54 -34.60
C ILE A 259 -17.39 -12.87 -33.36
N SER A 260 -18.40 -13.71 -33.51
CA SER A 260 -19.37 -14.06 -32.46
C SER A 260 -19.22 -15.51 -32.04
N PHE A 261 -19.34 -15.78 -30.75
CA PHE A 261 -19.19 -17.08 -30.10
C PHE A 261 -20.50 -17.44 -29.39
N ASN A 262 -21.11 -18.56 -29.76
CA ASN A 262 -22.36 -19.04 -29.17
C ASN A 262 -22.10 -19.85 -27.89
N THR A 263 -21.83 -19.11 -26.81
CA THR A 263 -21.56 -19.67 -25.49
C THR A 263 -22.77 -20.40 -24.89
N GLY A 264 -23.99 -20.08 -25.31
CA GLY A 264 -25.22 -20.78 -24.87
C GLY A 264 -25.35 -22.20 -25.42
N LYS A 265 -24.85 -22.46 -26.62
CA LYS A 265 -24.82 -23.84 -27.18
C LYS A 265 -23.72 -24.69 -26.54
N TYR A 266 -22.59 -24.07 -26.21
CA TYR A 266 -21.47 -24.72 -25.52
C TYR A 266 -21.77 -24.98 -24.04
N ALA A 267 -22.40 -24.02 -23.35
CA ALA A 267 -22.75 -24.10 -21.94
C ALA A 267 -24.17 -23.51 -21.71
N PRO A 268 -25.22 -24.35 -21.80
CA PRO A 268 -26.63 -23.92 -21.78
C PRO A 268 -27.10 -23.19 -20.52
N SER A 269 -26.38 -23.36 -19.41
CA SER A 269 -26.66 -22.75 -18.10
C SER A 269 -26.09 -21.34 -17.92
N GLY A 270 -25.43 -20.78 -18.94
CA GLY A 270 -24.67 -19.54 -18.84
C GLY A 270 -25.47 -18.26 -18.93
N PHE A 271 -24.98 -17.23 -18.24
CA PHE A 271 -25.58 -15.90 -18.23
C PHE A 271 -25.47 -15.15 -19.57
N PHE A 272 -24.47 -15.47 -20.40
CA PHE A 272 -24.28 -14.87 -21.72
C PHE A 272 -24.39 -15.97 -22.78
N PRO A 273 -25.45 -16.00 -23.60
CA PRO A 273 -25.58 -16.99 -24.67
C PRO A 273 -24.74 -16.65 -25.91
N TYR A 274 -24.33 -15.39 -26.07
CA TYR A 274 -23.43 -14.95 -27.14
C TYR A 274 -22.42 -13.91 -26.67
N VAL A 275 -21.16 -14.09 -27.06
CA VAL A 275 -20.07 -13.11 -26.90
C VAL A 275 -19.57 -12.72 -28.29
N SER A 276 -19.30 -11.45 -28.55
CA SER A 276 -18.80 -10.98 -29.84
C SER A 276 -17.59 -10.06 -29.70
N LEU A 277 -16.63 -10.17 -30.62
CA LEU A 277 -15.51 -9.25 -30.74
C LEU A 277 -15.67 -8.50 -32.06
N VAL A 278 -15.76 -7.18 -32.01
CA VAL A 278 -15.76 -6.31 -33.18
C VAL A 278 -14.36 -5.77 -33.39
N PHE A 279 -13.86 -5.78 -34.62
CA PHE A 279 -12.55 -5.22 -34.95
C PHE A 279 -12.53 -4.55 -36.32
N GLN A 280 -11.67 -3.56 -36.49
CA GLN A 280 -11.46 -2.88 -37.77
C GLN A 280 -10.20 -3.39 -38.47
N ALA A 281 -10.34 -3.86 -39.72
CA ALA A 281 -9.22 -4.09 -40.63
C ALA A 281 -9.05 -2.84 -41.51
N GLY A 282 -7.88 -2.20 -41.50
CA GLY A 282 -7.61 -0.97 -42.24
C GLY A 282 -6.25 -0.95 -42.94
N TRP A 283 -6.01 0.08 -43.76
CA TRP A 283 -4.68 0.36 -44.31
C TRP A 283 -3.84 1.07 -43.24
N GLY A 284 -2.85 0.37 -42.69
CA GLY A 284 -2.01 0.85 -41.59
C GLY A 284 -2.08 -0.06 -40.37
N ALA A 285 -0.93 -0.29 -39.73
CA ALA A 285 -0.66 -1.34 -38.75
C ALA A 285 -1.31 -1.15 -37.36
N TYR A 286 -2.56 -0.70 -37.29
CA TYR A 286 -3.30 -0.56 -36.03
C TYR A 286 -4.65 -1.28 -36.13
N MET A 287 -4.84 -2.28 -35.27
CA MET A 287 -6.10 -2.99 -35.08
C MET A 287 -6.80 -2.44 -33.84
N ARG A 288 -8.03 -1.98 -34.00
CA ARG A 288 -8.88 -1.50 -32.90
C ARG A 288 -9.92 -2.57 -32.61
N ILE A 289 -9.99 -3.06 -31.36
CA ILE A 289 -10.85 -4.18 -30.94
C ILE A 289 -11.85 -3.66 -29.90
N TRP A 290 -13.12 -4.01 -30.08
CA TRP A 290 -14.22 -3.78 -29.14
C TRP A 290 -14.81 -5.13 -28.73
N ILE A 291 -15.06 -5.33 -27.44
CA ILE A 291 -15.68 -6.55 -26.93
C ILE A 291 -17.15 -6.24 -26.60
N GLU A 292 -18.07 -7.02 -27.17
CA GLU A 292 -19.51 -6.89 -26.97
C GLU A 292 -20.05 -8.19 -26.35
N THR A 293 -20.64 -8.11 -25.16
CA THR A 293 -21.32 -9.24 -24.50
C THR A 293 -22.83 -9.03 -24.55
N ARG A 294 -23.59 -10.02 -25.04
CA ARG A 294 -25.06 -9.95 -25.11
C ARG A 294 -25.71 -10.94 -24.15
N ILE A 295 -26.66 -10.45 -23.36
CA ILE A 295 -27.55 -11.26 -22.51
C ILE A 295 -28.83 -11.52 -23.32
N LYS A 296 -29.25 -12.77 -23.47
CA LYS A 296 -30.58 -13.12 -24.00
C LYS A 296 -31.38 -13.66 -22.83
N ASP A 297 -32.29 -12.85 -22.31
CA ASP A 297 -33.18 -13.28 -21.23
C ASP A 297 -34.11 -14.38 -21.77
N ALA A 298 -34.19 -15.50 -21.06
CA ALA A 298 -34.96 -16.68 -21.46
C ALA A 298 -36.46 -16.49 -21.15
N GLY A 299 -37.07 -15.41 -21.68
CA GLY A 299 -38.50 -15.16 -21.50
C GLY A 299 -39.05 -13.90 -22.17
N HIS A 300 -38.26 -12.83 -22.31
CA HIS A 300 -38.71 -11.59 -22.91
C HIS A 300 -37.59 -10.99 -23.77
N GLY A 301 -37.81 -10.88 -25.09
CA GLY A 301 -36.80 -10.56 -26.11
C GLY A 301 -36.21 -9.15 -26.06
N LEU A 302 -35.64 -8.73 -24.93
CA LEU A 302 -34.87 -7.49 -24.77
C LEU A 302 -33.41 -7.86 -24.48
N ALA A 303 -32.54 -7.65 -25.48
CA ALA A 303 -31.10 -7.62 -25.28
C ALA A 303 -30.71 -6.27 -24.66
N TYR A 304 -29.75 -6.25 -23.73
CA TYR A 304 -29.10 -5.03 -23.26
C TYR A 304 -27.62 -5.08 -23.65
N PRO A 305 -27.05 -4.06 -24.33
CA PRO A 305 -25.65 -4.03 -24.69
C PRO A 305 -24.90 -3.38 -23.53
N ILE A 306 -23.98 -4.12 -22.92
CA ILE A 306 -23.02 -3.54 -21.98
C ILE A 306 -21.79 -3.14 -22.80
N HIS A 307 -21.56 -1.83 -22.92
CA HIS A 307 -20.37 -1.30 -23.59
C HIS A 307 -19.24 -1.16 -22.60
N ILE A 308 -18.19 -1.97 -22.77
CA ILE A 308 -16.94 -1.87 -22.03
C ILE A 308 -15.87 -1.31 -22.99
N PRO A 309 -15.56 0.00 -22.96
CA PRO A 309 -14.44 0.53 -23.71
C PRO A 309 -13.13 0.11 -23.02
N PHE A 310 -12.50 -0.96 -23.51
CA PHE A 310 -11.11 -1.28 -23.17
C PHE A 310 -10.16 -0.39 -24.01
N PHE A 311 -9.40 0.49 -23.37
CA PHE A 311 -8.13 0.96 -23.92
C PHE A 311 -7.04 0.00 -23.46
N LEU A 312 -6.57 -0.88 -24.35
CA LEU A 312 -5.38 -1.69 -24.12
C LEU A 312 -4.13 -0.86 -24.43
N PRO A 313 -3.18 -0.66 -23.51
CA PRO A 313 -1.79 -0.45 -23.87
C PRO A 313 -1.12 -1.83 -23.89
N PHE A 314 -1.38 -2.63 -24.91
CA PHE A 314 -0.50 -3.73 -25.27
C PHE A 314 0.15 -3.40 -26.60
N SER A 315 1.48 -3.27 -26.58
CA SER A 315 2.29 -3.47 -27.77
C SER A 315 2.16 -4.94 -28.17
N LEU A 316 1.33 -5.24 -29.16
CA LEU A 316 1.55 -6.43 -29.97
C LEU A 316 2.74 -6.13 -30.88
N ASP A 317 3.82 -6.90 -30.75
CA ASP A 317 4.86 -6.95 -31.77
C ASP A 317 4.25 -7.51 -33.07
N LEU A 318 3.71 -6.63 -33.91
CA LEU A 318 3.67 -6.84 -35.35
C LEU A 318 4.87 -6.10 -35.94
N VAL A 319 5.77 -6.86 -36.56
CA VAL A 319 6.91 -6.39 -37.33
C VAL A 319 6.51 -5.20 -38.20
N ARG A 320 7.21 -4.07 -38.02
CA ARG A 320 7.12 -2.90 -38.89
C ARG A 320 7.46 -3.30 -40.32
N SER A 321 6.45 -3.39 -41.19
CA SER A 321 6.60 -3.19 -42.63
C SER A 321 5.28 -2.72 -43.24
N SER A 322 5.36 -1.88 -44.26
CA SER A 322 4.28 -1.12 -44.88
C SER A 322 3.38 -1.94 -45.83
N LEU A 323 2.86 -3.10 -45.39
CA LEU A 323 2.02 -3.97 -46.22
C LEU A 323 0.66 -4.26 -45.56
N LEU A 324 -0.34 -4.54 -46.40
CA LEU A 324 -1.71 -4.93 -46.05
C LEU A 324 -1.74 -6.00 -44.94
N LEU A 325 -2.79 -5.97 -44.10
CA LEU A 325 -2.94 -6.94 -43.02
C LEU A 325 -3.28 -8.32 -43.60
N ASP A 326 -2.28 -9.20 -43.66
CA ASP A 326 -2.40 -10.50 -44.32
C ASP A 326 -3.14 -11.54 -43.46
N ARG A 327 -3.03 -11.45 -42.11
CA ARG A 327 -3.62 -12.42 -41.17
C ARG A 327 -3.98 -11.82 -39.81
N VAL A 328 -5.00 -12.39 -39.18
CA VAL A 328 -5.45 -12.10 -37.81
C VAL A 328 -5.70 -13.41 -37.05
N HIS A 329 -5.09 -13.55 -35.88
CA HIS A 329 -5.35 -14.66 -34.95
C HIS A 329 -5.88 -14.10 -33.63
N LEU A 330 -7.09 -14.50 -33.24
CA LEU A 330 -7.72 -14.08 -31.97
C LEU A 330 -7.82 -15.24 -31.00
N VAL A 331 -7.32 -15.06 -29.78
CA VAL A 331 -7.53 -16.01 -28.68
C VAL A 331 -8.59 -15.42 -27.75
N LEU A 332 -9.69 -16.15 -27.55
CA LEU A 332 -10.72 -15.79 -26.59
C LEU A 332 -10.60 -16.73 -25.37
N ALA A 333 -10.24 -16.16 -24.22
CA ALA A 333 -10.34 -16.82 -22.94
C ALA A 333 -11.58 -16.29 -22.22
N PHE A 334 -12.50 -17.17 -21.83
CA PHE A 334 -13.72 -16.79 -21.12
C PHE A 334 -14.00 -17.73 -19.94
N GLU A 335 -14.65 -17.19 -18.91
CA GLU A 335 -15.00 -17.92 -17.69
C GLU A 335 -16.53 -18.10 -17.65
N HIS A 336 -17.01 -19.34 -17.56
CA HIS A 336 -18.44 -19.61 -17.42
C HIS A 336 -18.86 -19.58 -15.94
N PHE A 337 -19.77 -18.68 -15.59
CA PHE A 337 -20.31 -18.55 -14.24
C PHE A 337 -21.33 -19.67 -13.96
N MET A 338 -20.94 -20.70 -13.20
CA MET A 338 -21.90 -21.62 -12.61
C MET A 338 -22.59 -20.90 -11.45
N ALA A 339 -23.86 -20.54 -11.62
CA ALA A 339 -24.70 -20.14 -10.51
C ALA A 339 -24.81 -21.35 -9.56
N SER A 340 -23.96 -21.41 -8.53
CA SER A 340 -24.12 -22.37 -7.46
C SER A 340 -25.42 -22.06 -6.75
N SER A 341 -26.35 -23.01 -6.83
CA SER A 341 -27.58 -22.98 -6.07
C SER A 341 -27.20 -22.90 -4.60
N SER A 342 -27.53 -21.79 -3.97
CA SER A 342 -27.38 -21.57 -2.54
C SER A 342 -28.05 -22.74 -1.80
N GLN A 343 -27.24 -23.60 -1.18
CA GLN A 343 -27.76 -24.43 -0.10
C GLN A 343 -28.11 -23.48 1.03
N ASN A 344 -29.42 -23.42 1.32
CA ASN A 344 -30.01 -22.66 2.42
C ASN A 344 -29.24 -22.92 3.71
N ALA A 345 -28.35 -21.99 4.06
CA ALA A 345 -27.95 -21.80 5.45
C ALA A 345 -29.17 -21.23 6.17
N SER A 346 -29.58 -21.96 7.21
CA SER A 346 -30.65 -21.63 8.14
C SER A 346 -30.73 -20.14 8.45
N ASN A 347 -31.92 -19.60 8.21
CA ASN A 347 -32.33 -18.26 8.57
C ASN A 347 -32.26 -18.08 10.09
N ASP A 348 -31.18 -17.49 10.60
CA ASP A 348 -31.11 -16.97 11.96
C ASP A 348 -31.04 -15.44 11.91
N GLY A 349 -32.07 -14.78 12.44
CA GLY A 349 -32.32 -13.35 12.34
C GLY A 349 -31.44 -12.50 13.25
N SER A 350 -30.11 -12.68 13.24
CA SER A 350 -29.16 -11.79 13.92
C SER A 350 -28.02 -11.28 13.01
N THR A 351 -28.12 -9.98 12.65
CA THR A 351 -27.05 -8.97 12.77
C THR A 351 -25.56 -9.39 12.62
N ASN A 352 -25.14 -9.89 11.46
CA ASN A 352 -23.70 -10.09 11.17
C ASN A 352 -22.95 -8.74 10.98
N GLN A 353 -22.22 -8.30 12.02
CA GLN A 353 -21.56 -6.98 12.09
C GLN A 353 -20.23 -6.88 11.32
N VAL A 354 -19.63 -8.02 10.94
CA VAL A 354 -18.45 -8.09 10.05
C VAL A 354 -18.72 -9.16 9.01
N LEU A 355 -18.87 -8.75 7.74
CA LEU A 355 -19.03 -9.68 6.63
C LEU A 355 -17.66 -10.16 6.16
N VAL A 356 -17.60 -11.40 5.68
CA VAL A 356 -16.39 -12.03 5.18
C VAL A 356 -16.68 -12.54 3.79
N GLU A 357 -15.89 -12.11 2.81
CA GLU A 357 -15.96 -12.58 1.43
C GLU A 357 -14.66 -13.31 1.08
N ASP A 358 -14.81 -14.53 0.56
CA ASP A 358 -13.69 -15.41 0.22
C ASP A 358 -13.46 -15.38 -1.29
N CYS A 359 -12.37 -14.73 -1.71
CA CYS A 359 -12.01 -14.58 -3.12
C CYS A 359 -10.71 -15.31 -3.41
N ARG A 360 -10.75 -16.64 -3.53
CA ARG A 360 -9.60 -17.54 -3.75
C ARG A 360 -8.46 -17.26 -2.75
N PHE A 361 -7.50 -16.41 -3.12
CA PHE A 361 -6.35 -16.03 -2.30
C PHE A 361 -6.55 -14.77 -1.43
N THR A 362 -7.63 -14.04 -1.65
CA THR A 362 -7.95 -12.80 -0.93
C THR A 362 -9.11 -13.04 0.03
N ARG A 363 -9.07 -12.38 1.18
CA ARG A 363 -10.19 -12.32 2.13
C ARG A 363 -10.58 -10.86 2.33
N ILE A 364 -11.86 -10.55 2.12
CA ILE A 364 -12.40 -9.20 2.31
C ILE A 364 -13.21 -9.17 3.61
N LEU A 365 -12.80 -8.31 4.54
CA LEU A 365 -13.45 -8.09 5.82
C LEU A 365 -14.21 -6.76 5.75
N THR A 366 -15.53 -6.85 5.75
CA THR A 366 -16.40 -5.68 5.57
C THR A 366 -17.13 -5.33 6.86
N LEU A 367 -16.85 -4.15 7.42
CA LEU A 367 -17.54 -3.64 8.60
C LEU A 367 -18.99 -3.26 8.23
N ASN A 368 -19.96 -3.81 8.97
CA ASN A 368 -21.37 -3.78 8.62
C ASN A 368 -22.26 -3.32 9.78
N ARG A 369 -21.99 -2.10 10.28
CA ARG A 369 -22.86 -1.35 11.19
C ARG A 369 -23.05 0.09 10.67
N PRO A 370 -23.53 0.29 9.43
CA PRO A 370 -23.55 1.61 8.79
C PRO A 370 -24.38 2.65 9.56
N GLN A 371 -25.42 2.24 10.28
CA GLN A 371 -26.26 3.12 11.11
C GLN A 371 -25.50 3.70 12.31
N GLN A 372 -24.48 2.99 12.82
CA GLN A 372 -23.56 3.46 13.87
C GLN A 372 -22.20 3.87 13.30
N LEU A 373 -22.13 4.20 11.99
CA LEU A 373 -20.90 4.59 11.31
C LEU A 373 -19.77 3.56 11.46
N ASN A 374 -20.13 2.28 11.50
CA ASN A 374 -19.20 1.16 11.69
C ASN A 374 -18.35 1.29 12.97
N ALA A 375 -18.92 1.86 14.04
CA ALA A 375 -18.28 1.87 15.36
C ALA A 375 -17.96 0.43 15.83
N LEU A 376 -16.75 0.22 16.33
CA LEU A 376 -16.22 -1.10 16.68
C LEU A 376 -16.79 -1.56 18.02
N SER A 377 -17.66 -2.57 17.98
CA SER A 377 -18.16 -3.25 19.17
C SER A 377 -17.18 -4.35 19.63
N SER A 378 -17.31 -4.79 20.88
CA SER A 378 -16.56 -5.96 21.38
C SER A 378 -16.73 -7.20 20.48
N PRO A 379 -17.94 -7.59 20.03
CA PRO A 379 -18.11 -8.67 19.05
C PRO A 379 -17.36 -8.47 17.74
N MET A 380 -17.32 -7.25 17.19
CA MET A 380 -16.57 -6.96 15.96
C MET A 380 -15.06 -7.12 16.18
N ILE A 381 -14.53 -6.52 17.24
CA ILE A 381 -13.09 -6.60 17.58
C ILE A 381 -12.69 -8.06 17.76
N MET A 382 -13.49 -8.84 18.48
CA MET A 382 -13.21 -10.25 18.70
C MET A 382 -13.30 -11.10 17.43
N LYS A 383 -14.26 -10.80 16.56
CA LYS A 383 -14.36 -11.47 15.26
C LYS A 383 -13.16 -11.13 14.37
N LEU A 384 -12.78 -9.86 14.27
CA LEU A 384 -11.60 -9.42 13.53
C LEU A 384 -10.33 -10.08 14.07
N LEU A 385 -10.11 -10.07 15.39
CA LEU A 385 -8.95 -10.72 16.01
C LEU A 385 -8.83 -12.19 15.63
N LYS A 386 -9.95 -12.94 15.73
CA LYS A 386 -9.99 -14.35 15.33
C LYS A 386 -9.67 -14.54 13.85
N LEU A 387 -10.23 -13.70 12.98
CA LEU A 387 -10.03 -13.77 11.53
C LEU A 387 -8.59 -13.44 11.13
N PHE A 388 -8.00 -12.37 11.66
CA PHE A 388 -6.59 -12.03 11.41
C PHE A 388 -5.67 -13.17 11.86
N VAL A 389 -5.83 -13.70 13.07
CA VAL A 389 -5.01 -14.82 13.56
C VAL A 389 -5.17 -16.09 12.70
N ALA A 390 -6.40 -16.40 12.28
CA ALA A 390 -6.67 -17.56 11.45
C ALA A 390 -6.05 -17.41 10.05
N TYR A 391 -6.31 -16.28 9.39
CA TYR A 391 -5.87 -16.02 8.02
C TYR A 391 -4.37 -15.77 7.89
N GLU A 392 -3.69 -15.43 8.96
CA GLU A 392 -2.23 -15.39 8.95
C GLU A 392 -1.62 -16.78 8.75
N LYS A 393 -2.22 -17.80 9.38
CA LYS A 393 -1.75 -19.20 9.33
C LYS A 393 -2.20 -19.95 8.08
N ASP A 394 -3.26 -19.50 7.43
CA ASP A 394 -3.81 -20.12 6.23
C ASP A 394 -2.91 -19.87 5.01
N SER A 395 -2.26 -20.91 4.47
CA SER A 395 -1.36 -20.77 3.31
C SER A 395 -2.07 -20.28 2.04
N ASP A 396 -3.39 -20.46 1.94
CA ASP A 396 -4.18 -20.04 0.79
C ASP A 396 -4.55 -18.56 0.87
N VAL A 397 -4.53 -17.94 2.06
CA VAL A 397 -4.72 -16.50 2.17
C VAL A 397 -3.41 -15.77 1.87
N LYS A 398 -3.41 -14.91 0.86
CA LYS A 398 -2.26 -14.10 0.44
C LYS A 398 -2.44 -12.62 0.76
N LEU A 399 -3.68 -12.13 0.80
CA LEU A 399 -4.03 -10.73 1.00
C LEU A 399 -5.29 -10.60 1.87
N LEU A 400 -5.26 -9.64 2.81
CA LEU A 400 -6.47 -9.16 3.49
C LEU A 400 -6.88 -7.79 2.98
N ILE A 401 -8.17 -7.61 2.71
CA ILE A 401 -8.78 -6.30 2.47
C ILE A 401 -9.71 -6.00 3.64
N VAL A 402 -9.65 -4.79 4.18
CA VAL A 402 -10.59 -4.30 5.19
C VAL A 402 -11.31 -3.07 4.62
N LYS A 403 -12.64 -3.08 4.62
CA LYS A 403 -13.48 -1.96 4.15
C LYS A 403 -14.71 -1.77 5.05
N GLY A 404 -15.39 -0.63 4.93
CA GLY A 404 -16.66 -0.37 5.62
C GLY A 404 -17.81 -0.15 4.64
N ILE A 405 -19.03 -0.55 5.03
CA ILE A 405 -20.24 -0.21 4.27
C ILE A 405 -20.74 1.18 4.66
N GLY A 406 -21.21 1.94 3.67
CA GLY A 406 -21.90 3.20 3.86
C GLY A 406 -20.95 4.40 3.90
N ARG A 407 -21.25 5.37 4.77
CA ARG A 407 -20.56 6.68 4.81
C ARG A 407 -19.27 6.72 5.62
N ALA A 408 -18.89 5.60 6.24
CA ALA A 408 -17.74 5.53 7.12
C ALA A 408 -17.00 4.23 6.86
N PHE A 409 -15.67 4.29 6.86
CA PHE A 409 -14.89 3.10 7.13
C PHE A 409 -15.18 2.65 8.56
N SER A 410 -14.84 3.48 9.55
CA SER A 410 -15.22 3.31 10.96
C SER A 410 -15.02 4.62 11.74
N ALA A 411 -16.01 5.00 12.54
CA ALA A 411 -15.97 6.21 13.36
C ALA A 411 -15.36 6.02 14.76
N GLY A 412 -14.73 4.88 15.05
CA GLY A 412 -14.03 4.61 16.31
C GLY A 412 -14.61 3.43 17.10
N GLY A 413 -14.14 3.25 18.33
CA GLY A 413 -14.68 2.26 19.26
C GLY A 413 -16.08 2.63 19.76
N ASP A 414 -16.90 1.63 20.10
CA ASP A 414 -18.23 1.82 20.70
C ASP A 414 -18.10 2.19 22.19
N VAL A 415 -17.47 3.34 22.47
CA VAL A 415 -17.10 3.78 23.83
C VAL A 415 -18.31 4.14 24.72
N ALA A 416 -19.49 4.35 24.14
CA ALA A 416 -20.71 4.57 24.90
C ALA A 416 -21.05 3.35 25.78
N ALA A 417 -20.87 2.14 25.26
CA ALA A 417 -21.07 0.90 26.02
C ALA A 417 -20.00 0.71 27.11
N VAL A 418 -18.77 1.15 26.83
CA VAL A 418 -17.67 1.15 27.80
C VAL A 418 -17.98 2.07 28.97
N VAL A 419 -18.36 3.33 28.70
CA VAL A 419 -18.72 4.30 29.74
C VAL A 419 -19.92 3.85 30.55
N GLN A 420 -20.92 3.22 29.92
CA GLN A 420 -22.03 2.63 30.66
C GLN A 420 -21.55 1.58 31.68
N SER A 421 -20.59 0.74 31.32
CA SER A 421 -20.01 -0.26 32.21
C SER A 421 -19.19 0.37 33.34
N VAL A 422 -18.38 1.39 33.02
CA VAL A 422 -17.61 2.17 34.00
C VAL A 422 -18.53 2.85 35.02
N ASN A 423 -19.59 3.51 34.57
CA ASN A 423 -20.55 4.18 35.44
C ASN A 423 -21.33 3.21 36.35
N GLN A 424 -21.34 1.91 36.03
CA GLN A 424 -21.89 0.84 36.86
C GLN A 424 -20.85 0.21 37.81
N GLY A 425 -19.63 0.76 37.87
CA GLY A 425 -18.52 0.24 38.69
C GLY A 425 -17.73 -0.90 38.05
N HIS A 426 -18.00 -1.25 36.78
CA HIS A 426 -17.35 -2.36 36.08
C HIS A 426 -16.26 -1.88 35.12
N TRP A 427 -15.28 -1.14 35.62
CA TRP A 427 -14.18 -0.60 34.80
C TRP A 427 -13.35 -1.72 34.12
N THR A 428 -13.24 -2.89 34.74
CA THR A 428 -12.51 -4.05 34.21
C THR A 428 -13.13 -4.59 32.92
N LEU A 429 -14.46 -4.56 32.77
CA LEU A 429 -15.14 -4.90 31.51
C LEU A 429 -14.80 -3.91 30.40
N GLY A 430 -14.71 -2.62 30.75
CA GLY A 430 -14.21 -1.59 29.84
C GLY A 430 -12.76 -1.85 29.43
N ALA A 431 -11.92 -2.24 30.38
CA ALA A 431 -10.52 -2.53 30.11
C ALA A 431 -10.35 -3.80 29.27
N GLU A 432 -11.22 -4.81 29.39
CA GLU A 432 -11.23 -5.99 28.50
C GLU A 432 -11.54 -5.63 27.04
N PHE A 433 -12.43 -4.66 26.80
CA PHE A 433 -12.67 -4.13 25.46
C PHE A 433 -11.37 -3.62 24.83
N PHE A 434 -10.65 -2.73 25.52
CA PHE A 434 -9.39 -2.16 25.04
C PHE A 434 -8.25 -3.18 24.99
N ARG A 435 -8.21 -4.15 25.91
CA ARG A 435 -7.23 -5.26 25.87
C ARG A 435 -7.33 -6.00 24.54
N ASN A 436 -8.55 -6.31 24.12
CA ASN A 436 -8.82 -7.00 22.86
C ASN A 436 -8.54 -6.09 21.65
N GLU A 437 -8.91 -4.82 21.72
CA GLU A 437 -8.65 -3.84 20.65
C GLU A 437 -7.15 -3.64 20.42
N TYR A 438 -6.39 -3.38 21.48
CA TYR A 438 -4.95 -3.15 21.37
C TYR A 438 -4.19 -4.42 20.97
N THR A 439 -4.67 -5.60 21.38
CA THR A 439 -4.14 -6.86 20.87
C THR A 439 -4.39 -6.99 19.37
N LEU A 440 -5.58 -6.63 18.87
CA LEU A 440 -5.88 -6.60 17.43
C LEU A 440 -4.97 -5.60 16.70
N ASN A 441 -4.81 -4.38 17.22
CA ASN A 441 -3.94 -3.38 16.61
C ASN A 441 -2.49 -3.87 16.52
N TYR A 442 -1.99 -4.53 17.58
CA TYR A 442 -0.66 -5.12 17.57
C TYR A 442 -0.51 -6.23 16.52
N ILE A 443 -1.51 -7.10 16.38
CA ILE A 443 -1.51 -8.15 15.35
C ILE A 443 -1.50 -7.54 13.96
N ILE A 444 -2.27 -6.48 13.71
CA ILE A 444 -2.27 -5.77 12.43
C ILE A 444 -0.89 -5.12 12.16
N ALA A 445 -0.30 -4.46 13.17
CA ALA A 445 1.01 -3.81 13.04
C ALA A 445 2.16 -4.79 12.79
N THR A 446 1.98 -6.03 13.26
CA THR A 446 2.96 -7.12 13.13
C THR A 446 2.42 -8.25 12.23
N TYR A 447 1.56 -7.92 11.27
CA TYR A 447 0.93 -8.92 10.42
C TYR A 447 1.90 -9.40 9.33
N SER A 448 2.03 -10.71 9.15
CA SER A 448 3.03 -11.27 8.23
C SER A 448 2.63 -11.23 6.75
N LYS A 449 1.37 -10.88 6.47
CA LYS A 449 0.83 -10.80 5.12
C LYS A 449 0.41 -9.37 4.81
N PRO A 450 0.40 -8.94 3.54
CA PRO A 450 -0.10 -7.62 3.20
C PRO A 450 -1.57 -7.45 3.54
N GLN A 451 -1.89 -6.31 4.14
CA GLN A 451 -3.25 -5.89 4.44
C GLN A 451 -3.52 -4.53 3.78
N VAL A 452 -4.64 -4.44 3.07
CA VAL A 452 -5.12 -3.23 2.38
C VAL A 452 -6.35 -2.72 3.13
N SER A 453 -6.29 -1.50 3.66
CA SER A 453 -7.45 -0.78 4.19
C SER A 453 -7.99 0.16 3.12
N ILE A 454 -9.26 -0.01 2.74
CA ILE A 454 -9.98 0.93 1.88
C ILE A 454 -10.75 1.90 2.79
N LEU A 455 -10.18 3.10 2.93
CA LEU A 455 -10.60 4.13 3.87
C LEU A 455 -11.62 5.10 3.24
N ASP A 456 -12.67 4.59 2.59
CA ASP A 456 -13.72 5.43 1.99
C ASP A 456 -14.67 5.97 3.08
N GLY A 457 -14.59 7.27 3.36
CA GLY A 457 -15.42 7.94 4.37
C GLY A 457 -14.71 8.21 5.70
N ILE A 458 -15.47 8.28 6.79
CA ILE A 458 -14.97 8.62 8.13
C ILE A 458 -14.02 7.52 8.66
N VAL A 459 -12.87 7.93 9.19
CA VAL A 459 -11.86 7.10 9.87
C VAL A 459 -11.45 7.79 11.18
N MET A 460 -11.91 7.30 12.33
CA MET A 460 -11.58 7.93 13.62
C MET A 460 -11.28 6.87 14.70
N GLY A 461 -10.47 7.22 15.71
CA GLY A 461 -10.17 6.38 16.88
C GLY A 461 -9.84 4.92 16.53
N GLY A 462 -10.59 3.97 17.10
CA GLY A 462 -10.48 2.54 16.78
C GLY A 462 -10.49 2.19 15.28
N GLY A 463 -11.17 2.97 14.44
CA GLY A 463 -11.12 2.86 12.98
C GLY A 463 -9.72 3.12 12.40
N ALA A 464 -8.99 4.09 12.95
CA ALA A 464 -7.58 4.28 12.66
C ALA A 464 -6.75 3.09 13.16
N GLY A 465 -7.06 2.56 14.35
CA GLY A 465 -6.37 1.40 14.94
C GLY A 465 -6.44 0.13 14.08
N ILE A 466 -7.56 -0.13 13.42
CA ILE A 466 -7.70 -1.31 12.53
C ILE A 466 -7.24 -1.05 11.09
N SER A 467 -6.57 0.08 10.82
CA SER A 467 -6.17 0.45 9.46
C SER A 467 -4.78 1.05 9.31
N ILE A 468 -4.40 2.03 10.12
CA ILE A 468 -3.15 2.80 10.01
C ILE A 468 -1.91 1.90 10.19
N HIS A 469 -2.05 0.83 10.98
CA HIS A 469 -1.01 -0.17 11.17
C HIS A 469 -0.86 -1.15 10.00
N GLY A 470 -1.87 -1.26 9.13
CA GLY A 470 -1.85 -2.11 7.95
C GLY A 470 -0.83 -1.67 6.91
N ARG A 471 -0.41 -2.52 5.97
CA ARG A 471 0.66 -2.22 5.00
C ARG A 471 0.25 -1.18 3.95
N PHE A 472 -0.99 -1.24 3.46
CA PHE A 472 -1.55 -0.32 2.46
C PHE A 472 -2.81 0.35 2.98
N ARG A 473 -2.84 1.68 2.87
CA ARG A 473 -3.91 2.56 3.34
C ARG A 473 -4.36 3.39 2.15
N VAL A 474 -5.49 2.99 1.55
CA VAL A 474 -6.05 3.59 0.34
C VAL A 474 -7.16 4.55 0.76
N VAL A 475 -6.95 5.83 0.52
CA VAL A 475 -7.91 6.90 0.83
C VAL A 475 -8.57 7.41 -0.44
N THR A 476 -9.70 8.10 -0.27
CA THR A 476 -10.49 8.69 -1.35
C THR A 476 -10.79 10.16 -1.08
N GLU A 477 -11.49 10.81 -2.00
CA GLU A 477 -12.01 12.16 -1.80
C GLU A 477 -13.05 12.28 -0.66
N LYS A 478 -13.59 11.14 -0.18
CA LYS A 478 -14.55 11.10 0.93
C LYS A 478 -13.88 10.85 2.27
N THR A 479 -12.60 10.49 2.29
CA THR A 479 -11.89 10.18 3.53
C THR A 479 -11.85 11.39 4.46
N VAL A 480 -12.23 11.17 5.72
CA VAL A 480 -12.08 12.15 6.81
C VAL A 480 -11.47 11.44 8.00
N PHE A 481 -10.20 11.72 8.26
CA PHE A 481 -9.45 11.19 9.40
C PHE A 481 -9.45 12.16 10.57
N ALA A 482 -9.59 11.66 11.81
CA ALA A 482 -9.33 12.44 13.02
C ALA A 482 -9.03 11.54 14.22
N MET A 483 -8.32 12.09 15.20
CA MET A 483 -8.16 11.52 16.55
C MET A 483 -8.82 12.46 17.59
N PRO A 484 -10.16 12.42 17.76
CA PRO A 484 -10.90 13.41 18.55
C PRO A 484 -10.91 13.14 20.06
N GLU A 485 -10.13 12.19 20.56
CA GLU A 485 -10.25 11.62 21.91
C GLU A 485 -10.03 12.64 23.03
N THR A 486 -9.19 13.67 22.83
CA THR A 486 -8.98 14.74 23.83
C THR A 486 -10.25 15.54 24.12
N SER A 487 -11.18 15.60 23.17
CA SER A 487 -12.50 16.21 23.35
C SER A 487 -13.49 15.32 24.10
N LEU A 488 -13.21 14.01 24.21
CA LEU A 488 -14.00 13.02 24.95
C LEU A 488 -13.50 12.81 26.38
N GLY A 489 -12.44 13.51 26.82
CA GLY A 489 -11.78 13.22 28.09
C GLY A 489 -10.93 11.94 28.03
N PHE A 490 -10.47 11.57 26.84
CA PHE A 490 -9.58 10.44 26.58
C PHE A 490 -8.32 10.91 25.84
N PHE A 491 -7.46 10.01 25.41
CA PHE A 491 -6.25 10.34 24.65
C PHE A 491 -6.24 9.56 23.32
N PRO A 492 -5.54 10.04 22.27
CA PRO A 492 -5.32 9.26 21.07
C PRO A 492 -4.61 7.94 21.41
N ASP A 493 -5.37 6.85 21.41
CA ASP A 493 -4.98 5.52 21.84
C ASP A 493 -4.63 4.64 20.63
N ILE A 494 -4.86 3.32 20.70
CA ILE A 494 -4.66 2.36 19.60
C ILE A 494 -3.26 2.39 18.95
N GLY A 495 -2.24 2.85 19.67
CA GLY A 495 -0.88 3.06 19.15
C GLY A 495 -0.72 4.37 18.38
N ALA A 496 -1.59 5.37 18.56
CA ALA A 496 -1.46 6.68 17.95
C ALA A 496 -0.19 7.40 18.40
N SER A 497 0.25 7.18 19.62
CA SER A 497 1.57 7.63 20.07
C SER A 497 2.72 7.05 19.23
N TYR A 498 2.56 5.90 18.57
CA TYR A 498 3.54 5.36 17.62
C TYR A 498 3.46 6.08 16.26
N PHE A 499 2.27 6.19 15.67
CA PHE A 499 2.18 6.72 14.30
C PHE A 499 2.17 8.24 14.20
N LEU A 500 1.52 8.94 15.13
CA LEU A 500 1.50 10.40 15.14
C LEU A 500 2.91 10.95 15.37
N SER A 501 3.68 10.32 16.25
CA SER A 501 5.04 10.76 16.58
C SER A 501 6.04 10.65 15.42
N ARG A 502 5.65 9.94 14.35
CA ARG A 502 6.46 9.71 13.14
C ARG A 502 6.03 10.57 11.96
N LEU A 503 4.95 11.35 12.11
CA LEU A 503 4.56 12.33 11.11
C LEU A 503 5.59 13.46 11.04
N PRO A 504 5.68 14.19 9.90
CA PRO A 504 6.64 15.27 9.71
C PRO A 504 6.59 16.32 10.84
N GLY A 505 7.77 16.68 11.34
CA GLY A 505 7.94 17.71 12.37
C GLY A 505 7.12 17.43 13.64
N PHE A 506 6.24 18.39 13.97
CA PHE A 506 5.30 18.33 15.10
C PHE A 506 3.84 18.23 14.63
N PHE A 507 3.61 17.76 13.40
CA PHE A 507 2.27 17.57 12.85
C PHE A 507 1.45 16.53 13.62
N GLY A 508 2.11 15.51 14.16
CA GLY A 508 1.48 14.50 15.03
C GLY A 508 0.89 15.08 16.30
N GLU A 509 1.63 15.94 17.00
CA GLU A 509 1.16 16.66 18.17
C GLU A 509 -0.02 17.57 17.83
N TYR A 510 0.03 18.28 16.69
CA TYR A 510 -1.12 19.08 16.22
C TYR A 510 -2.37 18.22 16.05
N VAL A 511 -2.28 17.12 15.29
CA VAL A 511 -3.41 16.24 15.01
C VAL A 511 -3.97 15.63 16.29
N GLY A 512 -3.10 15.08 17.15
CA GLY A 512 -3.50 14.40 18.38
C GLY A 512 -4.08 15.33 19.45
N LEU A 513 -3.52 16.54 19.62
CA LEU A 513 -4.01 17.47 20.64
C LEU A 513 -5.31 18.16 20.22
N THR A 514 -5.40 18.58 18.96
CA THR A 514 -6.54 19.38 18.47
C THR A 514 -7.71 18.55 17.97
N GLY A 515 -7.50 17.25 17.70
CA GLY A 515 -8.49 16.40 17.03
C GLY A 515 -8.82 16.88 15.61
N ALA A 516 -7.85 17.52 14.95
CA ALA A 516 -8.02 18.08 13.61
C ALA A 516 -8.49 17.02 12.61
N ARG A 517 -9.37 17.45 11.70
CA ARG A 517 -9.83 16.61 10.59
C ARG A 517 -8.90 16.76 9.40
N LEU A 518 -8.41 15.64 8.90
CA LEU A 518 -7.58 15.55 7.70
C LEU A 518 -8.39 14.90 6.59
N ASP A 519 -8.34 15.46 5.39
CA ASP A 519 -8.88 14.77 4.22
C ASP A 519 -7.89 13.74 3.63
N GLY A 520 -8.34 12.96 2.64
CA GLY A 520 -7.49 11.94 2.02
C GLY A 520 -6.20 12.48 1.41
N ALA A 521 -6.21 13.70 0.84
CA ALA A 521 -4.99 14.28 0.27
C ALA A 521 -3.99 14.65 1.37
N GLU A 522 -4.47 15.21 2.48
CA GLU A 522 -3.66 15.51 3.66
C GLU A 522 -3.08 14.26 4.31
N MET A 523 -3.86 13.17 4.41
CA MET A 523 -3.36 11.89 4.91
C MET A 523 -2.22 11.35 4.06
N VAL A 524 -2.30 11.44 2.72
CA VAL A 524 -1.21 11.01 1.85
C VAL A 524 0.02 11.90 2.02
N ALA A 525 -0.17 13.23 2.08
CA ALA A 525 0.92 14.19 2.23
C ALA A 525 1.70 14.00 3.53
N CYS A 526 1.00 13.81 4.66
CA CYS A 526 1.64 13.61 5.97
C CYS A 526 2.15 12.18 6.23
N GLY A 527 1.76 11.19 5.41
CA GLY A 527 2.23 9.79 5.54
C GLY A 527 1.24 8.83 6.21
N LEU A 528 0.13 9.32 6.76
CA LEU A 528 -0.93 8.48 7.32
C LEU A 528 -1.57 7.54 6.28
N ALA A 529 -1.63 7.96 5.02
CA ALA A 529 -2.11 7.15 3.91
C ALA A 529 -1.03 6.89 2.86
N THR A 530 -1.13 5.74 2.20
CA THR A 530 -0.16 5.33 1.16
C THR A 530 -0.57 5.78 -0.24
N HIS A 531 -1.85 5.67 -0.57
CA HIS A 531 -2.36 5.88 -1.92
C HIS A 531 -3.68 6.65 -1.86
N PHE A 532 -3.91 7.48 -2.86
CA PHE A 532 -5.21 8.11 -3.09
C PHE A 532 -5.85 7.51 -4.34
N VAL A 533 -7.05 6.95 -4.20
CA VAL A 533 -7.84 6.39 -5.30
C VAL A 533 -9.22 7.04 -5.28
N ARG A 534 -9.73 7.50 -6.43
CA ARG A 534 -11.10 8.06 -6.49
C ARG A 534 -12.12 7.00 -6.10
N SER A 535 -13.15 7.38 -5.32
CA SER A 535 -14.15 6.41 -4.84
C SER A 535 -14.84 5.63 -5.97
N MET A 536 -15.03 6.27 -7.14
CA MET A 536 -15.60 5.64 -8.34
C MET A 536 -14.76 4.47 -8.90
N ASN A 537 -13.48 4.38 -8.52
CA ASN A 537 -12.57 3.32 -8.97
C ASN A 537 -12.40 2.18 -7.96
N LEU A 538 -13.00 2.27 -6.78
CA LEU A 538 -12.77 1.29 -5.71
C LEU A 538 -13.23 -0.12 -6.10
N THR A 539 -14.37 -0.27 -6.77
CA THR A 539 -14.85 -1.58 -7.23
C THR A 539 -13.84 -2.22 -8.19
N TYR A 540 -13.30 -1.47 -9.14
CA TYR A 540 -12.27 -1.98 -10.06
C TYR A 540 -10.96 -2.32 -9.35
N LEU A 541 -10.57 -1.54 -8.34
CA LEU A 541 -9.41 -1.84 -7.52
C LEU A 541 -9.61 -3.15 -6.73
N GLU A 542 -10.78 -3.32 -6.09
CA GLU A 542 -11.12 -4.56 -5.37
C GLU A 542 -11.11 -5.77 -6.30
N ASP A 543 -11.73 -5.67 -7.48
CA ASP A 543 -11.72 -6.73 -8.50
C ASP A 543 -10.30 -7.08 -8.98
N LEU A 544 -9.39 -6.11 -9.00
CA LEU A 544 -7.99 -6.36 -9.36
C LEU A 544 -7.22 -7.00 -8.20
N LEU A 545 -7.45 -6.55 -6.97
CA LEU A 545 -6.78 -7.09 -5.77
C LEU A 545 -7.23 -8.51 -5.46
N THR A 546 -8.48 -8.87 -5.70
CA THR A 546 -8.99 -10.25 -5.49
C THR A 546 -8.30 -11.28 -6.38
N LYS A 547 -7.69 -10.85 -7.49
CA LYS A 547 -6.93 -11.69 -8.43
C LYS A 547 -5.46 -11.85 -8.07
N VAL A 548 -5.00 -11.25 -6.98
CA VAL A 548 -3.61 -11.37 -6.53
C VAL A 548 -3.38 -12.75 -5.90
N GLU A 549 -2.37 -13.47 -6.39
CA GLU A 549 -2.02 -14.83 -5.94
C GLU A 549 -0.76 -14.86 -5.05
N THR A 550 -0.24 -13.70 -4.65
CA THR A 550 1.02 -13.56 -3.91
C THR A 550 0.89 -12.62 -2.71
N SER A 551 1.68 -12.88 -1.67
CA SER A 551 1.84 -11.96 -0.54
C SER A 551 2.98 -10.97 -0.75
N ASP A 552 3.50 -10.85 -1.98
CA ASP A 552 4.52 -9.86 -2.31
C ASP A 552 3.93 -8.43 -2.27
N PRO A 553 4.38 -7.57 -1.34
CA PRO A 553 3.88 -6.21 -1.24
C PRO A 553 4.17 -5.38 -2.50
N PHE A 554 5.23 -5.65 -3.27
CA PHE A 554 5.52 -4.89 -4.49
C PHE A 554 4.48 -5.13 -5.58
N VAL A 555 4.04 -6.38 -5.72
CA VAL A 555 2.97 -6.74 -6.67
C VAL A 555 1.67 -6.05 -6.28
N ILE A 556 1.32 -6.07 -4.99
CA ILE A 556 0.09 -5.44 -4.49
C ILE A 556 0.16 -3.92 -4.66
N CYS A 557 1.28 -3.29 -4.32
CA CYS A 557 1.52 -1.86 -4.55
C CYS A 557 1.31 -1.51 -6.03
N ALA A 558 1.92 -2.26 -6.94
CA ALA A 558 1.77 -2.04 -8.38
C ALA A 558 0.33 -2.22 -8.89
N ARG A 559 -0.54 -2.99 -8.19
CA ARG A 559 -1.98 -3.06 -8.49
C ARG A 559 -2.73 -1.83 -8.00
N ILE A 560 -2.39 -1.33 -6.81
CA ILE A 560 -3.01 -0.10 -6.27
C ILE A 560 -2.57 1.12 -7.09
N ASP A 561 -1.29 1.18 -7.49
CA ASP A 561 -0.71 2.29 -8.27
C ASP A 561 -1.40 2.51 -9.62
N GLN A 562 -2.01 1.46 -10.21
CA GLN A 562 -2.79 1.59 -11.45
C GLN A 562 -3.99 2.52 -11.32
N PHE A 563 -4.52 2.68 -10.09
CA PHE A 563 -5.65 3.56 -9.79
C PHE A 563 -5.25 4.77 -8.94
N SER A 564 -4.01 4.79 -8.45
CA SER A 564 -3.49 5.84 -7.58
C SER A 564 -3.29 7.13 -8.37
N GLN A 565 -3.56 8.26 -7.73
CA GLN A 565 -3.32 9.58 -8.29
C GLN A 565 -2.74 10.52 -7.25
N MET A 566 -1.90 11.45 -7.71
CA MET A 566 -1.51 12.59 -6.87
C MET A 566 -2.64 13.62 -6.88
N VAL A 567 -3.08 14.02 -5.69
CA VAL A 567 -4.10 15.05 -5.51
C VAL A 567 -3.46 16.24 -4.81
N PRO A 568 -3.58 17.47 -5.36
CA PRO A 568 -3.04 18.65 -4.71
C PRO A 568 -3.78 18.93 -3.40
N LEU A 569 -3.04 19.44 -2.41
CA LEU A 569 -3.62 19.90 -1.16
C LEU A 569 -4.52 21.12 -1.39
N LYS A 570 -5.61 21.21 -0.63
CA LYS A 570 -6.43 22.42 -0.58
C LYS A 570 -5.60 23.58 -0.04
N ALA A 571 -5.86 24.81 -0.49
CA ALA A 571 -5.18 26.00 0.04
C ALA A 571 -5.33 26.12 1.57
N SER A 572 -6.50 25.75 2.10
CA SER A 572 -6.80 25.75 3.53
C SER A 572 -6.22 24.56 4.32
N SER A 573 -5.49 23.64 3.68
CA SER A 573 -4.91 22.47 4.36
C SER A 573 -4.03 22.86 5.55
N ALA A 574 -4.17 22.13 6.66
CA ALA A 574 -3.30 22.31 7.82
C ALA A 574 -1.84 21.98 7.48
N TYR A 575 -1.63 21.04 6.55
CA TYR A 575 -0.29 20.61 6.13
C TYR A 575 0.49 21.72 5.41
N ASN A 576 -0.19 22.69 4.78
CA ASN A 576 0.46 23.88 4.21
C ASN A 576 1.00 24.85 5.28
N ARG A 577 0.69 24.61 6.56
CA ARG A 577 1.09 25.45 7.70
C ARG A 577 2.13 24.76 8.57
N LEU A 578 2.88 23.81 8.01
CA LEU A 578 3.84 23.00 8.74
C LEU A 578 4.86 23.86 9.49
N ASP A 579 5.32 24.97 8.92
CA ASP A 579 6.24 25.90 9.58
C ASP A 579 5.67 26.49 10.88
N ILE A 580 4.39 26.86 10.87
CA ILE A 580 3.68 27.39 12.06
C ILE A 580 3.45 26.28 13.07
N ILE A 581 3.05 25.09 12.59
CA ILE A 581 2.85 23.91 13.42
C ILE A 581 4.16 23.55 14.13
N ASP A 582 5.28 23.45 13.41
CA ASP A 582 6.59 23.11 13.96
C ASP A 582 7.07 24.16 14.95
N LYS A 583 6.85 25.45 14.66
CA LYS A 583 7.17 26.55 15.58
C LYS A 583 6.38 26.50 16.88
N CYS A 584 5.09 26.15 16.82
CA CYS A 584 4.19 26.22 17.98
C CYS A 584 4.10 24.91 18.76
N PHE A 585 3.98 23.77 18.08
CA PHE A 585 3.80 22.45 18.69
C PHE A 585 5.11 21.80 19.15
N SER A 586 6.26 22.40 18.82
CA SER A 586 7.57 22.04 19.40
C SER A 586 7.75 22.45 20.86
N ARG A 587 6.89 23.33 21.40
CA ARG A 587 7.00 23.86 22.76
C ARG A 587 6.77 22.79 23.82
N GLU A 588 7.52 22.84 24.93
CA GLU A 588 7.58 21.74 25.89
C GLU A 588 6.24 21.40 26.55
N THR A 589 5.40 22.39 26.84
CA THR A 589 4.12 22.18 27.54
C THR A 589 2.92 22.58 26.68
N VAL A 590 1.73 22.06 27.00
CA VAL A 590 0.48 22.44 26.30
C VAL A 590 0.20 23.93 26.46
N GLU A 591 0.50 24.47 27.64
CA GLU A 591 0.40 25.90 27.96
C GLU A 591 1.28 26.74 27.03
N ASP A 592 2.54 26.32 26.83
CA ASP A 592 3.46 27.02 25.92
C ASP A 592 3.05 26.89 24.45
N ILE A 593 2.47 25.76 24.05
CA ILE A 593 1.90 25.58 22.70
C ILE A 593 0.77 26.58 22.47
N ILE A 594 -0.18 26.69 23.40
CA ILE A 594 -1.29 27.65 23.30
C ILE A 594 -0.76 29.07 23.27
N CYS A 595 0.20 29.42 24.14
CA CYS A 595 0.81 30.75 24.17
C CYS A 595 1.52 31.09 22.85
N ALA A 596 2.21 30.12 22.24
CA ALA A 596 2.85 30.31 20.94
C ALA A 596 1.80 30.55 19.83
N LEU A 597 0.73 29.76 19.79
CA LEU A 597 -0.35 29.94 18.81
C LEU A 597 -1.05 31.29 18.97
N GLU A 598 -1.30 31.75 20.21
CA GLU A 598 -1.90 33.06 20.47
C GLU A 598 -1.02 34.22 19.98
N LYS A 599 0.31 34.08 20.12
CA LYS A 599 1.28 35.05 19.57
C LYS A 599 1.26 35.06 18.04
N GLU A 600 1.24 33.89 17.40
CA GLU A 600 1.13 33.82 15.93
C GLU A 600 -0.19 34.43 15.44
N SER A 601 -1.31 34.11 16.11
CA SER A 601 -2.65 34.65 15.78
C SER A 601 -2.74 36.17 15.90
N ALA A 602 -1.95 36.78 16.79
CA ALA A 602 -1.88 38.23 16.92
C ALA A 602 -1.03 38.88 15.80
N SER A 603 -0.06 38.15 15.25
CA SER A 603 0.84 38.62 14.19
C SER A 603 0.28 38.43 12.78
N MET A 604 -0.54 37.41 12.56
CA MET A 604 -1.13 37.07 11.27
C MET A 604 -2.57 36.61 11.47
N ALA A 605 -3.49 37.20 10.71
CA ALA A 605 -4.89 36.79 10.71
C ALA A 605 -5.07 35.52 9.87
N ASP A 606 -4.99 34.36 10.52
CA ASP A 606 -5.32 33.06 9.93
C ASP A 606 -6.37 32.34 10.79
N GLU A 607 -7.54 32.10 10.20
CA GLU A 607 -8.67 31.44 10.85
C GLU A 607 -8.31 30.04 11.39
N TRP A 608 -7.38 29.34 10.74
CA TRP A 608 -6.91 28.04 11.19
C TRP A 608 -6.26 28.08 12.57
N ILE A 609 -5.47 29.13 12.87
CA ILE A 609 -4.81 29.28 14.17
C ILE A 609 -5.86 29.46 15.26
N VAL A 610 -6.87 30.30 14.99
CA VAL A 610 -7.99 30.56 15.91
C VAL A 610 -8.76 29.28 16.21
N VAL A 611 -9.06 28.48 15.18
CA VAL A 611 -9.74 27.18 15.33
C VAL A 611 -8.89 26.21 16.15
N ALA A 612 -7.57 26.14 15.92
CA ALA A 612 -6.68 25.28 16.69
C ALA A 612 -6.64 25.67 18.18
N ILE A 613 -6.53 26.97 18.49
CA ILE A 613 -6.58 27.48 19.87
C ILE A 613 -7.92 27.11 20.54
N GLN A 614 -9.03 27.30 19.83
CA GLN A 614 -10.35 26.98 20.34
C GLN A 614 -10.54 25.48 20.60
N ALA A 615 -9.97 24.62 19.75
CA ALA A 615 -10.00 23.17 19.94
C ALA A 615 -9.23 22.78 21.21
N LEU A 616 -8.01 23.31 21.40
CA LEU A 616 -7.21 23.07 22.61
C LEU A 616 -7.92 23.57 23.87
N LYS A 617 -8.52 24.77 23.85
CA LYS A 617 -9.22 25.33 25.02
C LYS A 617 -10.52 24.60 25.39
N LYS A 618 -11.12 23.86 24.46
CA LYS A 618 -12.35 23.09 24.69
C LYS A 618 -12.09 21.65 25.12
N ALA A 619 -10.91 21.10 24.85
CA ALA A 619 -10.55 19.73 25.22
C ALA A 619 -10.25 19.58 26.72
N SER A 620 -10.25 18.34 27.22
CA SER A 620 -9.91 18.03 28.61
C SER A 620 -8.45 18.42 28.89
N PRO A 621 -8.17 19.27 29.91
CA PRO A 621 -6.81 19.68 30.24
C PRO A 621 -5.89 18.51 30.58
N LEU A 622 -6.37 17.54 31.35
CA LEU A 622 -5.63 16.34 31.69
C LEU A 622 -5.32 15.50 30.44
N SER A 623 -6.32 15.31 29.58
CA SER A 623 -6.18 14.57 28.32
C SER A 623 -5.15 15.19 27.37
N LEU A 624 -5.09 16.51 27.29
CA LEU A 624 -4.08 17.21 26.50
C LEU A 624 -2.66 16.94 27.01
N LYS A 625 -2.44 17.00 28.33
CA LYS A 625 -1.12 16.71 28.92
C LYS A 625 -0.71 15.26 28.75
N ILE A 626 -1.65 14.32 28.95
CA ILE A 626 -1.43 12.89 28.66
C ILE A 626 -1.03 12.70 27.19
N THR A 627 -1.77 13.31 26.27
CA THR A 627 -1.55 13.18 24.82
C THR A 627 -0.18 13.69 24.40
N LEU A 628 0.20 14.90 24.84
CA LEU A 628 1.49 15.50 24.50
C LEU A 628 2.65 14.62 24.97
N ARG A 629 2.59 14.16 26.23
CA ARG A 629 3.61 13.26 26.79
C ARG A 629 3.64 11.92 26.06
N SER A 630 2.47 11.32 25.80
CA SER A 630 2.36 10.01 25.15
C SER A 630 2.97 10.02 23.74
N ILE A 631 2.64 11.02 22.90
CA ILE A 631 3.19 11.17 21.55
C ILE A 631 4.71 11.34 21.58
N ARG A 632 5.23 12.17 22.49
CA ARG A 632 6.67 12.43 22.59
C ARG A 632 7.48 11.22 23.04
N GLU A 633 7.01 10.51 24.06
CA GLU A 633 7.63 9.24 24.45
C GLU A 633 7.55 8.19 23.32
N GLY A 634 6.46 8.22 22.53
CA GLY A 634 6.23 7.34 21.39
C GLY A 634 7.25 7.48 20.25
N ARG A 635 7.94 8.63 20.14
CA ARG A 635 9.01 8.88 19.14
C ARG A 635 10.14 7.86 19.26
N LEU A 636 10.43 7.36 20.46
CA LEU A 636 11.53 6.44 20.74
C LEU A 636 11.06 5.00 21.03
N GLN A 637 9.76 4.73 20.92
CA GLN A 637 9.14 3.46 21.30
C GLN A 637 8.70 2.67 20.06
N GLY A 638 8.75 1.35 20.16
CA GLY A 638 8.08 0.43 19.24
C GLY A 638 6.57 0.39 19.48
N VAL A 639 5.82 -0.12 18.50
CA VAL A 639 4.34 -0.21 18.57
C VAL A 639 3.86 -1.04 19.77
N ASP A 640 4.61 -2.07 20.16
CA ASP A 640 4.37 -2.89 21.34
C ASP A 640 4.39 -2.05 22.63
N ARG A 641 5.43 -1.24 22.81
CA ARG A 641 5.61 -0.37 23.98
C ARG A 641 4.57 0.75 24.01
N CYS A 642 4.23 1.32 22.85
CA CYS A 642 3.16 2.29 22.75
C CYS A 642 1.81 1.68 23.17
N LEU A 643 1.43 0.51 22.64
CA LEU A 643 0.16 -0.13 23.00
C LEU A 643 0.09 -0.59 24.47
N MET A 644 1.20 -1.06 25.03
CA MET A 644 1.28 -1.37 26.47
C MET A 644 1.09 -0.11 27.33
N LYS A 645 1.67 1.02 26.91
CA LYS A 645 1.49 2.33 27.57
C LYS A 645 0.05 2.83 27.43
N ASP A 646 -0.52 2.76 26.23
CA ASP A 646 -1.92 3.12 25.98
C ASP A 646 -2.87 2.28 26.86
N PHE A 647 -2.56 0.99 27.08
CA PHE A 647 -3.33 0.16 28.00
C PHE A 647 -3.28 0.64 29.45
N ARG A 648 -2.11 1.07 29.95
CA ARG A 648 -1.98 1.64 31.30
C ARG A 648 -2.78 2.92 31.44
N LEU A 649 -2.58 3.86 30.51
CA LEU A 649 -3.30 5.13 30.45
C LEU A 649 -4.82 4.90 30.44
N CYS A 650 -5.28 3.99 29.58
CA CYS A 650 -6.68 3.59 29.48
C CYS A 650 -7.22 3.04 30.81
N CYS A 651 -6.50 2.11 31.46
CA CYS A 651 -6.95 1.55 32.74
C CYS A 651 -7.10 2.63 33.82
N HIS A 652 -6.14 3.56 33.94
CA HIS A 652 -6.24 4.67 34.89
C HIS A 652 -7.42 5.60 34.59
N ILE A 653 -7.70 5.87 33.31
CA ILE A 653 -8.86 6.67 32.92
C ILE A 653 -10.17 5.95 33.27
N LEU A 654 -10.27 4.65 33.00
CA LEU A 654 -11.48 3.86 33.27
C LEU A 654 -11.76 3.66 34.76
N ARG A 655 -10.73 3.69 35.62
CA ARG A 655 -10.89 3.64 37.08
C ARG A 655 -11.47 4.93 37.66
N SER A 656 -11.35 6.04 36.93
CA SER A 656 -11.92 7.34 37.31
C SER A 656 -11.50 7.86 38.70
N GLU A 657 -10.32 7.45 39.20
CA GLU A 657 -9.86 7.82 40.56
C GLU A 657 -9.42 9.28 40.66
N ALA A 658 -8.76 9.78 39.62
CA ALA A 658 -8.22 11.14 39.59
C ALA A 658 -9.08 12.13 38.77
N SER A 659 -9.89 11.63 37.83
CA SER A 659 -10.74 12.45 36.97
C SER A 659 -11.88 11.62 36.37
N ASN A 660 -13.05 12.25 36.21
CA ASN A 660 -14.21 11.70 35.53
C ASN A 660 -14.38 12.21 34.08
N ASP A 661 -13.34 12.85 33.53
CA ASP A 661 -13.40 13.50 32.21
C ASP A 661 -13.89 12.56 31.10
N PHE A 662 -13.50 11.28 31.11
CA PHE A 662 -13.94 10.34 30.07
C PHE A 662 -15.46 10.11 30.07
N SER A 663 -16.05 9.89 31.25
CA SER A 663 -17.50 9.73 31.40
C SER A 663 -18.23 11.02 31.05
N GLU A 664 -17.71 12.18 31.48
CA GLU A 664 -18.30 13.49 31.19
C GLU A 664 -18.22 13.87 29.71
N GLY A 665 -17.08 13.61 29.05
CA GLY A 665 -16.91 13.87 27.63
C GLY A 665 -17.82 12.98 26.78
N CYS A 666 -17.93 11.69 27.13
CA CYS A 666 -18.87 10.79 26.48
C CYS A 666 -20.33 11.21 26.69
N ARG A 667 -20.70 11.66 27.90
CA ARG A 667 -22.03 12.23 28.16
C ARG A 667 -22.29 13.41 27.22
N ALA A 668 -21.41 14.41 27.22
CA ALA A 668 -21.57 15.65 26.47
C ALA A 668 -21.60 15.46 24.94
N ILE A 669 -20.81 14.53 24.41
CA ILE A 669 -20.64 14.37 22.95
C ILE A 669 -21.53 13.28 22.36
N LEU A 670 -21.67 12.14 23.04
CA LEU A 670 -22.28 10.94 22.46
C LEU A 670 -23.70 10.68 22.99
N VAL A 671 -23.95 10.97 24.27
CA VAL A 671 -25.23 10.69 24.94
C VAL A 671 -26.17 11.89 24.83
N ASP A 672 -25.88 12.96 25.56
CA ASP A 672 -26.72 14.16 25.66
C ASP A 672 -26.54 15.10 24.44
N LYS A 673 -25.37 15.03 23.81
CA LYS A 673 -25.00 15.80 22.60
C LYS A 673 -25.09 17.32 22.79
N ASP A 674 -24.92 17.81 24.02
CA ASP A 674 -24.88 19.24 24.35
C ASP A 674 -23.54 19.91 23.93
N ARG A 675 -22.49 19.11 23.70
CA ARG A 675 -21.12 19.54 23.37
C ARG A 675 -20.53 20.53 24.39
N ASN A 676 -20.91 20.39 25.66
CA ASN A 676 -20.51 21.29 26.75
C ASN A 676 -20.00 20.51 27.98
N PRO A 677 -18.92 19.73 27.83
CA PRO A 677 -18.35 18.94 28.92
C PRO A 677 -17.82 19.82 30.05
N LYS A 678 -17.93 19.32 31.29
CA LYS A 678 -17.44 19.96 32.52
C LYS A 678 -16.19 19.24 33.04
N TRP A 679 -15.03 19.65 32.54
CA TRP A 679 -13.76 19.02 32.86
C TRP A 679 -13.33 19.23 34.32
N GLU A 680 -12.75 18.18 34.89
CA GLU A 680 -12.13 18.15 36.20
C GLU A 680 -10.75 17.45 36.10
N PRO A 681 -9.64 18.20 36.17
CA PRO A 681 -9.54 19.65 36.41
C PRO A 681 -9.99 20.50 35.21
N SER A 682 -10.57 21.68 35.50
CA SER A 682 -11.16 22.56 34.48
C SER A 682 -10.15 23.41 33.69
N ARG A 683 -8.88 23.44 34.12
CA ARG A 683 -7.81 24.25 33.53
C ARG A 683 -6.47 23.51 33.54
N LEU A 684 -5.59 23.87 32.61
CA LEU A 684 -4.26 23.24 32.45
C LEU A 684 -3.36 23.43 33.67
N ASP A 685 -3.39 24.61 34.29
CA ASP A 685 -2.59 24.97 35.47
C ASP A 685 -3.00 24.21 36.74
N LEU A 686 -4.19 23.59 36.73
CA LEU A 686 -4.71 22.78 37.84
C LEU A 686 -4.37 21.29 37.73
N VAL A 687 -3.74 20.85 36.63
CA VAL A 687 -3.31 19.45 36.48
C VAL A 687 -2.01 19.23 37.27
N ASP A 688 -2.10 18.52 38.39
CA ASP A 688 -0.95 18.13 39.22
C ASP A 688 -0.02 17.17 38.44
N SER A 689 1.29 17.45 38.45
CA SER A 689 2.29 16.60 37.81
C SER A 689 2.34 15.19 38.42
N LYS A 690 2.06 15.04 39.71
CA LYS A 690 2.00 13.73 40.38
C LYS A 690 0.84 12.90 39.86
N VAL A 691 -0.32 13.53 39.66
CA VAL A 691 -1.48 12.86 39.05
C VAL A 691 -1.13 12.45 37.63
N LEU A 692 -0.53 13.34 36.84
CA LEU A 692 -0.08 13.00 35.48
C LEU A 692 0.90 11.82 35.48
N ASP A 693 1.87 11.77 36.41
CA ASP A 693 2.82 10.66 36.53
C ASP A 693 2.14 9.34 36.89
N GLN A 694 1.09 9.37 37.72
CA GLN A 694 0.32 8.17 38.09
C GLN A 694 -0.33 7.50 36.87
N TYR A 695 -0.87 8.27 35.91
CA TYR A 695 -1.45 7.71 34.68
C TYR A 695 -0.44 6.88 33.87
N PHE A 696 0.86 7.22 33.93
CA PHE A 696 1.92 6.49 33.22
C PHE A 696 2.52 5.34 34.04
N ALA A 697 2.21 5.28 35.34
CA ALA A 697 2.64 4.21 36.23
C ALA A 697 1.84 2.93 36.00
N LYS A 698 2.34 1.82 36.55
CA LYS A 698 1.58 0.57 36.59
C LYS A 698 0.32 0.75 37.43
N VAL A 699 -0.75 0.05 37.06
CA VAL A 699 -1.97 -0.01 37.87
C VAL A 699 -1.64 -0.73 39.17
N ASP A 700 -1.88 -0.08 40.30
CA ASP A 700 -1.66 -0.63 41.64
C ASP A 700 -2.87 -1.47 42.06
N ASP A 701 -3.00 -2.64 41.44
CA ASP A 701 -4.05 -3.62 41.74
C ASP A 701 -3.47 -5.03 41.63
N ALA A 702 -3.40 -5.74 42.76
CA ALA A 702 -2.80 -7.07 42.84
C ALA A 702 -3.49 -8.12 41.96
N ASN A 703 -4.76 -7.87 41.58
CA ASN A 703 -5.54 -8.78 40.74
C ASN A 703 -5.56 -8.35 39.27
N TRP A 704 -4.86 -7.27 38.90
CA TRP A 704 -4.83 -6.76 37.54
C TRP A 704 -3.50 -7.02 36.83
N GLU A 705 -3.57 -7.56 35.62
CA GLU A 705 -2.39 -7.82 34.80
C GLU A 705 -2.21 -6.76 33.70
N GLU A 706 -0.95 -6.42 33.41
CA GLU A 706 -0.62 -5.60 32.24
C GLU A 706 -1.05 -6.25 30.92
N LEU A 707 -1.05 -5.46 29.84
CA LEU A 707 -1.28 -5.99 28.50
C LEU A 707 -0.15 -6.96 28.12
N LYS A 708 -0.50 -8.24 27.97
CA LYS A 708 0.40 -9.27 27.44
C LYS A 708 0.16 -9.40 25.94
N LEU A 709 1.07 -8.85 25.14
CA LEU A 709 1.02 -8.99 23.69
C LEU A 709 1.56 -10.36 23.25
N PRO A 710 0.95 -11.02 22.25
CA PRO A 710 1.41 -12.32 21.78
C PRO A 710 2.83 -12.22 21.20
N SER A 711 3.67 -13.24 21.39
CA SER A 711 4.96 -13.30 20.69
C SER A 711 4.73 -13.42 19.19
N ARG A 712 5.50 -12.68 18.40
CA ARG A 712 5.42 -12.65 16.93
C ARG A 712 6.82 -12.96 16.38
N CYS A 713 6.90 -13.76 15.32
CA CYS A 713 8.17 -14.01 14.63
C CYS A 713 8.72 -12.67 14.11
N SER A 714 10.05 -12.49 14.12
CA SER A 714 10.69 -11.35 13.47
C SER A 714 10.28 -11.32 12.00
N LEU A 715 9.41 -10.40 11.63
CA LEU A 715 9.00 -10.23 10.25
C LEU A 715 10.17 -9.70 9.44
N ASP A 716 10.34 -10.24 8.24
CA ASP A 716 11.17 -9.60 7.22
C ASP A 716 10.65 -8.16 7.01
N ALA A 717 11.54 -7.17 6.97
CA ALA A 717 11.21 -5.76 6.95
C ALA A 717 10.35 -5.35 5.75
N LYS A 718 10.28 -6.16 4.70
CA LYS A 718 9.32 -5.97 3.60
C LYS A 718 7.85 -6.06 4.04
N TYR A 719 7.58 -6.80 5.13
CA TYR A 719 6.23 -7.01 5.68
C TYR A 719 5.87 -6.05 6.81
N VAL A 720 6.84 -5.35 7.41
CA VAL A 720 6.56 -4.34 8.44
C VAL A 720 5.91 -3.12 7.80
N SER A 721 4.76 -2.69 8.32
CA SER A 721 4.13 -1.44 7.88
C SER A 721 5.00 -0.25 8.26
N LYS A 722 5.48 0.47 7.25
CA LYS A 722 6.21 1.72 7.43
C LYS A 722 5.21 2.87 7.30
N LEU A 723 5.13 3.66 8.37
CA LEU A 723 4.40 4.92 8.44
C LEU A 723 5.26 6.04 7.85
#